data_AF-A0A8H7E483-F1
#
_entry.id   AF-A0A8H7E483-F1
#
_cell.length_a   1.000
_cell.length_b   1.000
_cell.length_c   1.000
_cell.angle_alpha   90.00
_cell.angle_beta   90.00
_cell.angle_gamma   90.00
#
_symmetry.space_group_name_H-M   'P 1'
#
loop_
_entity.id
_entity.type
_entity.pdbx_description
1 polymer ?
#
loop_
_entity_poly.entity_id
_entity_poly.type
_entity_poly.pdbx_seq_one_letter_code
_entity_poly.pdbx_strand_id
1 'polypeptide(L)'
;MMDTEMDMSVGSSIPVDNVLMGDPNNHASPPTNSKFKHEDADDDSENAHDMLRILRSEDNDRDSPNSSMTSASLISGLPESKSSGANQASRKKTSLPNAESPLQRSKMVAKFRAKSSIPTKLPPTEYGRQCVAAAYASRLNPYALHEDEHHLLQERLCHLHVTVYLNIRNGILRLWARNPNVSVNLEEAIGCAKDERWTQLACFAYEWLVRGGYINFGCVEVPLSVKSTRGRRNESGGQTIVVIGGGMAGLGCARQLTSVFNHFPDHTPPRVVVLEGRGRIGGRIYSHPLTSKVSEDLALHQRPTAEMGAHIIVGFEHGNPLDTIVRGQLALDCHSLRDLSTLYDTDGSAVDEHQDTMVERLYNDVLDRSGQYRYKRQKPRTAMGEKEMIDSGRDATEDDGLTISQYEEATASGTIDLLLPAKSRRRGVGHKAAKQDKPSEQVDTDMDTQTQLPAATAAKEIGFHLKSTTRLDESLDLDRLAASPNASLGDLLDEGVTQYTRFLELRPKAMRLLNWHFANLEYANAANVKRLSLSGWDQDSGNEFEGEHAQIIGGYQQVPRALWRFPDKLDVRTNQPVSQIRYDPGDPGGRATVTCEDGTVIEADKVVITVPLGVLKQQSIQFHPPLPQWKQAAISRLGFGLLNKIVLVFDQPFWDVDRDMFGLLREPRCGSGFAQDDYRAGRGQFYLFWNCIETSGLPVLIALMAGDSAHEAETKSDHDLVSSCLAQLRKVFGESSVPTPSETIVTRWASDRFARGTYSFVAAEAEPQDYDTLARSLGNLYFAGEATCGSHPATVHGAYLSGLRAASDILESIIGPISLPNRLVVETKSSNGNSVDLSAVVTPVTAPKRKGDPVIPAGTFTRPVKEPTSSLQQDWDAAMWDYIYGAIGFAPPQPSKSGTNPFLLYQKEHWNACKERCDSKKRTPAGKVNAKAGRDEVRMELGRMWKLLSDEEKAPYVERTRTHKDANDDAIMAWKAACVEWDKRTWEVKDEWIKQGNAFEEWVSKRNGGGVDCGTLQGGKRYRAAL
;
A
#
# COMPACT_ATOMS: atom_id res chain seq x y z
N MET A 1 63.38 -28.83 -3.09
CA MET A 1 64.39 -29.91 -3.19
C MET A 1 63.73 -31.06 -3.92
N MET A 2 64.25 -31.46 -5.08
CA MET A 2 64.07 -32.79 -5.69
C MET A 2 62.60 -33.20 -5.89
N ASP A 3 61.92 -32.74 -6.94
CA ASP A 3 62.18 -32.87 -8.40
C ASP A 3 61.82 -34.27 -8.94
N THR A 4 60.80 -34.33 -9.81
CA THR A 4 60.92 -35.06 -11.09
C THR A 4 59.86 -34.54 -12.07
N GLU A 5 60.32 -33.95 -13.17
CA GLU A 5 59.51 -33.68 -14.36
C GLU A 5 59.54 -34.89 -15.30
N MET A 6 58.55 -35.03 -16.17
CA MET A 6 58.82 -35.52 -17.52
C MET A 6 57.82 -34.94 -18.52
N ASP A 7 58.32 -34.67 -19.73
CA ASP A 7 57.69 -33.84 -20.76
C ASP A 7 57.46 -34.65 -22.05
N MET A 8 56.59 -34.16 -22.95
CA MET A 8 56.83 -34.02 -24.40
C MET A 8 55.54 -33.79 -25.22
N SER A 9 55.64 -32.74 -26.04
CA SER A 9 54.78 -32.28 -27.14
C SER A 9 54.38 -33.30 -28.24
N VAL A 10 53.31 -32.98 -28.99
CA VAL A 10 53.19 -32.75 -30.47
C VAL A 10 51.72 -32.30 -30.73
N GLY A 11 51.37 -31.22 -31.47
CA GLY A 11 51.23 -31.11 -32.94
C GLY A 11 49.96 -31.81 -33.51
N SER A 12 49.19 -31.33 -34.50
CA SER A 12 49.29 -30.09 -35.32
C SER A 12 48.03 -29.83 -36.20
N SER A 13 47.67 -28.55 -36.38
CA SER A 13 47.08 -27.87 -37.58
C SER A 13 45.93 -28.44 -38.46
N ILE A 14 44.96 -27.54 -38.68
CA ILE A 14 43.89 -27.40 -39.71
C ILE A 14 44.34 -27.57 -41.19
N PRO A 15 43.50 -28.16 -42.06
CA PRO A 15 42.96 -27.52 -43.29
C PRO A 15 41.45 -27.83 -43.56
N VAL A 16 40.84 -27.48 -44.71
CA VAL A 16 40.37 -26.14 -45.21
C VAL A 16 39.59 -26.28 -46.54
N ASP A 17 38.41 -25.62 -46.67
CA ASP A 17 37.58 -25.29 -47.88
C ASP A 17 37.12 -26.45 -48.84
N ASN A 18 36.00 -26.44 -49.60
CA ASN A 18 35.35 -25.38 -50.39
C ASN A 18 33.95 -25.77 -51.00
N VAL A 19 32.99 -24.83 -50.95
CA VAL A 19 31.92 -24.41 -51.93
C VAL A 19 31.50 -25.31 -53.14
N LEU A 20 30.18 -25.51 -53.38
CA LEU A 20 29.43 -25.13 -54.63
C LEU A 20 27.89 -25.42 -54.67
N MET A 21 27.22 -24.76 -55.62
CA MET A 21 25.77 -24.58 -55.92
C MET A 21 24.86 -25.81 -56.13
N GLY A 22 23.52 -25.64 -56.07
CA GLY A 22 22.55 -26.51 -56.77
C GLY A 22 21.05 -26.42 -56.40
N ASP A 23 20.28 -25.57 -57.07
CA ASP A 23 18.79 -25.62 -57.22
C ASP A 23 18.45 -26.47 -58.48
N PRO A 24 17.20 -26.92 -58.84
CA PRO A 24 15.87 -26.52 -58.35
C PRO A 24 14.77 -27.64 -58.25
N ASN A 25 13.51 -27.24 -58.01
CA ASN A 25 12.19 -27.74 -58.50
C ASN A 25 12.05 -29.23 -59.00
N ASN A 26 10.94 -29.96 -58.80
CA ASN A 26 9.54 -29.52 -58.98
C ASN A 26 8.45 -30.57 -58.58
N HIS A 27 7.20 -30.11 -58.48
CA HIS A 27 5.89 -30.77 -58.73
C HIS A 27 5.43 -32.14 -58.12
N ALA A 28 4.27 -32.02 -57.44
CA ALA A 28 3.01 -32.76 -57.67
C ALA A 28 2.64 -34.05 -56.88
N SER A 29 1.35 -34.11 -56.55
CA SER A 29 0.57 -35.11 -55.79
C SER A 29 -0.53 -35.74 -56.70
N PRO A 30 -1.54 -36.51 -56.21
CA PRO A 30 -1.62 -37.59 -55.19
C PRO A 30 -2.18 -38.91 -55.80
N PRO A 31 -2.53 -39.94 -54.99
CA PRO A 31 -3.94 -40.40 -54.92
C PRO A 31 -4.41 -40.80 -53.49
N THR A 32 -5.47 -40.22 -52.90
CA THR A 32 -6.93 -40.52 -52.99
C THR A 32 -7.47 -41.82 -52.36
N ASN A 33 -8.47 -41.66 -51.45
CA ASN A 33 -9.59 -42.57 -51.11
C ASN A 33 -9.30 -43.92 -50.38
N SER A 34 -10.15 -44.47 -49.49
CA SER A 34 -11.39 -44.02 -48.77
C SER A 34 -11.85 -45.15 -47.77
N LYS A 35 -13.03 -45.28 -47.11
CA LYS A 35 -14.38 -44.63 -47.16
C LYS A 35 -15.27 -45.07 -45.96
N PHE A 36 -16.19 -44.21 -45.50
CA PHE A 36 -17.43 -44.51 -44.71
C PHE A 36 -17.28 -45.13 -43.29
N LYS A 37 -18.24 -45.00 -42.35
CA LYS A 37 -19.64 -44.46 -42.33
C LYS A 37 -19.90 -43.81 -40.94
N HIS A 38 -20.53 -42.65 -40.71
CA HIS A 38 -21.88 -42.11 -41.01
C HIS A 38 -23.01 -42.61 -40.09
N GLU A 39 -23.56 -41.71 -39.26
CA GLU A 39 -24.94 -41.56 -38.74
C GLU A 39 -24.96 -40.44 -37.67
N ASP A 40 -26.05 -39.70 -37.42
CA ASP A 40 -26.54 -38.53 -38.19
C ASP A 40 -27.36 -37.60 -37.25
N ALA A 41 -27.96 -36.50 -37.77
CA ALA A 41 -28.87 -35.53 -37.13
C ALA A 41 -28.29 -34.49 -36.13
N ASP A 42 -28.69 -33.21 -36.12
CA ASP A 42 -29.59 -32.45 -37.03
C ASP A 42 -29.28 -30.93 -36.99
N ASP A 43 -29.98 -30.16 -37.84
CA ASP A 43 -29.99 -28.69 -38.06
C ASP A 43 -29.98 -27.79 -36.78
N ASP A 44 -29.58 -26.50 -36.83
CA ASP A 44 -30.04 -25.49 -37.82
C ASP A 44 -29.02 -24.38 -38.17
N SER A 45 -29.25 -23.74 -39.32
CA SER A 45 -28.46 -22.60 -39.86
C SER A 45 -29.05 -21.24 -39.43
N GLU A 46 -28.29 -20.14 -39.37
CA GLU A 46 -28.05 -19.14 -40.45
C GLU A 46 -27.32 -17.91 -39.82
N ASN A 47 -26.60 -17.00 -40.51
CA ASN A 47 -26.22 -16.89 -41.93
C ASN A 47 -24.87 -16.13 -42.12
N ALA A 48 -24.41 -16.13 -43.37
CA ALA A 48 -23.28 -15.47 -44.05
C ALA A 48 -22.88 -14.01 -43.67
N HIS A 49 -21.80 -13.41 -44.20
CA HIS A 49 -20.43 -13.81 -44.66
C HIS A 49 -19.74 -12.56 -45.27
N ASP A 50 -18.53 -12.72 -45.82
CA ASP A 50 -17.84 -11.85 -46.82
C ASP A 50 -17.28 -10.47 -46.36
N MET A 51 -15.97 -10.17 -46.47
CA MET A 51 -15.00 -10.16 -47.61
C MET A 51 -14.94 -8.81 -48.36
N LEU A 52 -13.81 -8.32 -48.91
CA LEU A 52 -12.37 -8.36 -48.57
C LEU A 52 -11.64 -7.39 -49.55
N ARG A 53 -10.52 -6.77 -49.11
CA ARG A 53 -9.34 -6.36 -49.94
C ARG A 53 -9.39 -5.23 -51.02
N ILE A 54 -8.40 -4.32 -50.85
CA ILE A 54 -7.40 -3.84 -51.85
C ILE A 54 -7.85 -2.84 -52.95
N LEU A 55 -7.28 -1.62 -52.91
CA LEU A 55 -6.27 -1.16 -53.89
C LEU A 55 -5.48 0.08 -53.40
N ARG A 56 -4.31 0.33 -54.01
CA ARG A 56 -3.50 1.57 -53.91
C ARG A 56 -3.27 2.10 -55.33
N SER A 57 -3.26 3.42 -55.53
CA SER A 57 -2.18 4.17 -56.23
C SER A 57 -2.55 5.65 -56.47
N GLU A 58 -1.61 6.53 -56.15
CA GLU A 58 -1.19 7.75 -56.89
C GLU A 58 -2.24 8.68 -57.56
N ASP A 59 -2.18 9.98 -57.23
CA ASP A 59 -1.82 11.00 -58.24
C ASP A 59 -1.33 12.34 -57.61
N ASN A 60 -0.75 13.24 -58.41
CA ASN A 60 -0.34 14.60 -58.00
C ASN A 60 -1.25 15.68 -58.63
N ASP A 61 -1.43 16.84 -57.99
CA ASP A 61 -0.86 18.12 -58.48
C ASP A 61 -1.00 19.30 -57.46
N ARG A 62 -0.45 20.44 -57.88
CA ARG A 62 -0.37 21.81 -57.31
C ARG A 62 -1.72 22.38 -56.79
N ASP A 63 -1.77 23.40 -55.94
CA ASP A 63 -1.15 24.72 -56.18
C ASP A 63 -0.92 25.62 -54.94
N SER A 64 -0.24 26.76 -55.14
CA SER A 64 -0.01 27.79 -54.09
C SER A 64 0.30 29.19 -54.67
N PRO A 65 -0.27 30.28 -54.13
CA PRO A 65 0.10 31.64 -54.50
C PRO A 65 0.95 32.38 -53.43
N ASN A 66 2.14 32.82 -53.83
CA ASN A 66 2.74 34.17 -53.68
C ASN A 66 2.57 35.00 -52.37
N SER A 67 3.56 35.80 -51.94
CA SER A 67 4.86 36.17 -52.54
C SER A 67 5.84 36.79 -51.52
N SER A 68 7.12 36.82 -51.89
CA SER A 68 8.25 37.39 -51.11
C SER A 68 8.30 38.92 -51.08
N MET A 69 9.12 39.50 -50.20
CA MET A 69 10.12 40.54 -50.56
C MET A 69 11.15 40.78 -49.44
N THR A 70 12.31 41.35 -49.79
CA THR A 70 13.53 41.42 -48.96
C THR A 70 13.97 42.85 -48.60
N SER A 71 14.58 43.06 -47.41
CA SER A 71 15.58 44.10 -47.04
C SER A 71 15.80 44.13 -45.52
N ALA A 72 16.92 44.57 -44.92
CA ALA A 72 18.31 44.77 -45.38
C ALA A 72 19.23 44.85 -44.13
N SER A 73 20.55 44.68 -44.27
CA SER A 73 21.50 44.66 -43.15
C SER A 73 22.10 46.03 -42.80
N LEU A 74 22.34 46.31 -41.51
CA LEU A 74 23.27 47.35 -41.03
C LEU A 74 24.06 46.88 -39.79
N ILE A 75 25.16 47.58 -39.48
CA ILE A 75 26.30 47.10 -38.68
C ILE A 75 26.69 48.13 -37.57
N SER A 76 27.43 47.65 -36.55
CA SER A 76 28.21 48.38 -35.52
C SER A 76 27.48 48.89 -34.26
N GLY A 77 28.19 48.92 -33.11
CA GLY A 77 27.65 49.41 -31.83
C GLY A 77 28.34 48.94 -30.52
N LEU A 78 29.67 49.00 -30.39
CA LEU A 78 30.39 49.05 -29.09
C LEU A 78 31.01 50.46 -28.98
N PRO A 79 31.01 51.16 -27.82
CA PRO A 79 31.75 50.82 -26.59
C PRO A 79 30.80 50.77 -25.35
N GLU A 80 31.15 50.90 -24.05
CA GLU A 80 32.38 51.28 -23.30
C GLU A 80 32.47 50.48 -21.98
N SER A 81 33.68 50.29 -21.45
CA SER A 81 33.93 49.76 -20.09
C SER A 81 34.08 50.87 -19.05
N LYS A 82 33.45 50.74 -17.87
CA LYS A 82 33.93 51.40 -16.64
C LYS A 82 33.93 50.47 -15.44
N SER A 83 35.03 50.54 -14.69
CA SER A 83 35.31 49.76 -13.49
C SER A 83 35.36 50.65 -12.25
N SER A 84 34.70 50.24 -11.17
CA SER A 84 34.95 50.74 -9.82
C SER A 84 34.57 49.66 -8.82
N GLY A 85 35.53 49.17 -8.04
CA GLY A 85 35.31 48.12 -7.04
C GLY A 85 35.47 48.62 -5.61
N ALA A 86 34.88 47.91 -4.66
CA ALA A 86 35.25 47.94 -3.25
C ALA A 86 34.80 46.63 -2.57
N ASN A 87 35.55 46.16 -1.58
CA ASN A 87 35.20 44.96 -0.81
C ASN A 87 34.09 45.25 0.20
N GLN A 88 33.17 44.30 0.38
CA GLN A 88 32.61 44.01 1.70
C GLN A 88 32.19 42.55 1.80
N ALA A 89 32.64 41.86 2.85
CA ALA A 89 32.28 40.47 3.11
C ALA A 89 30.94 40.39 3.83
N SER A 90 30.03 39.53 3.36
CA SER A 90 28.78 39.23 4.04
C SER A 90 28.53 37.72 4.10
N ARG A 91 27.97 37.25 5.22
CA ARG A 91 27.69 35.84 5.46
C ARG A 91 26.59 35.34 4.53
N LYS A 92 26.91 34.45 3.58
CA LYS A 92 25.89 33.67 2.88
C LYS A 92 25.21 32.70 3.86
N LYS A 93 24.00 33.03 4.32
CA LYS A 93 23.03 32.01 4.72
C LYS A 93 22.59 31.28 3.43
N THR A 94 22.67 29.96 3.42
CA THR A 94 22.18 29.11 2.34
C THR A 94 20.66 28.99 2.40
N SER A 95 19.94 29.97 1.86
CA SER A 95 18.52 29.80 1.53
C SER A 95 18.42 28.90 0.30
N LEU A 96 17.77 27.74 0.45
CA LEU A 96 17.35 26.92 -0.68
C LEU A 96 16.41 27.74 -1.60
N PRO A 97 16.43 27.51 -2.94
CA PRO A 97 15.46 28.14 -3.82
C PRO A 97 14.08 27.51 -3.60
N ASN A 98 13.05 28.30 -3.30
CA ASN A 98 11.67 27.83 -3.42
C ASN A 98 11.40 27.51 -4.89
N ALA A 99 11.17 26.23 -5.20
CA ALA A 99 10.60 25.78 -6.47
C ALA A 99 9.06 25.80 -6.39
N GLU A 100 8.39 26.15 -7.48
CA GLU A 100 6.92 26.18 -7.53
C GLU A 100 6.37 24.77 -7.82
N SER A 101 5.63 24.18 -6.89
CA SER A 101 4.97 22.88 -7.10
C SER A 101 3.83 22.98 -8.13
N PRO A 102 3.38 21.86 -8.73
CA PRO A 102 2.17 21.83 -9.57
C PRO A 102 0.96 22.52 -8.93
N LEU A 103 0.73 22.35 -7.62
CA LEU A 103 -0.29 23.03 -6.82
C LEU A 103 -0.17 24.57 -6.84
N GLN A 104 1.06 25.09 -6.93
CA GLN A 104 1.36 26.53 -6.99
C GLN A 104 1.20 27.11 -8.41
N ARG A 105 1.02 26.30 -9.47
CA ARG A 105 0.75 26.75 -10.85
C ARG A 105 -0.68 27.30 -11.05
N SER A 106 -1.17 28.08 -10.09
CA SER A 106 -2.51 28.72 -10.06
C SER A 106 -2.88 29.46 -11.35
N LYS A 107 -1.91 29.97 -12.12
CA LYS A 107 -2.14 30.66 -13.40
C LYS A 107 -2.39 29.73 -14.59
N MET A 108 -2.11 28.43 -14.49
CA MET A 108 -2.53 27.41 -15.46
C MET A 108 -3.87 26.78 -15.08
N VAL A 109 -4.10 26.56 -13.78
CA VAL A 109 -5.35 25.98 -13.23
C VAL A 109 -6.62 26.62 -13.82
N ALA A 110 -6.62 27.95 -14.00
CA ALA A 110 -7.74 28.72 -14.57
C ALA A 110 -8.04 28.48 -16.07
N LYS A 111 -7.42 27.49 -16.73
CA LYS A 111 -7.73 27.10 -18.12
C LYS A 111 -8.49 25.77 -18.25
N PHE A 112 -8.44 24.92 -17.24
CA PHE A 112 -8.90 23.53 -17.36
C PHE A 112 -10.34 23.35 -16.89
N ARG A 113 -11.11 22.55 -17.63
CA ARG A 113 -12.57 22.48 -17.46
C ARG A 113 -12.98 21.31 -16.57
N ALA A 114 -13.63 21.60 -15.45
CA ALA A 114 -14.27 20.60 -14.58
C ALA A 114 -15.25 19.70 -15.37
N LYS A 115 -15.36 18.43 -14.96
CA LYS A 115 -16.12 17.32 -15.61
C LYS A 115 -15.64 16.89 -17.00
N SER A 116 -14.57 17.46 -17.57
CA SER A 116 -14.12 17.11 -18.93
C SER A 116 -13.72 15.64 -19.10
N SER A 117 -13.21 15.00 -18.05
CA SER A 117 -12.80 13.59 -18.04
C SER A 117 -13.89 12.61 -17.57
N ILE A 118 -15.07 13.13 -17.21
CA ILE A 118 -16.21 12.31 -16.77
C ILE A 118 -17.10 12.00 -18.00
N PRO A 119 -17.22 10.74 -18.43
CA PRO A 119 -17.94 10.41 -19.66
C PRO A 119 -19.43 10.73 -19.58
N THR A 120 -19.89 11.74 -20.32
CA THR A 120 -21.27 12.26 -20.27
C THR A 120 -22.35 11.28 -20.71
N LYS A 121 -21.97 10.20 -21.40
CA LYS A 121 -22.87 9.10 -21.82
C LYS A 121 -22.96 7.95 -20.82
N LEU A 122 -22.12 7.94 -19.77
CA LEU A 122 -22.06 6.84 -18.80
C LEU A 122 -22.95 7.17 -17.58
N PRO A 123 -23.80 6.23 -17.10
CA PRO A 123 -24.57 6.45 -15.87
C PRO A 123 -23.64 6.73 -14.67
N PRO A 124 -23.99 7.66 -13.75
CA PRO A 124 -23.13 7.99 -12.60
C PRO A 124 -22.78 6.79 -11.70
N THR A 125 -23.69 5.84 -11.56
CA THR A 125 -23.47 4.56 -10.85
C THR A 125 -22.44 3.67 -11.53
N GLU A 126 -22.48 3.54 -12.85
CA GLU A 126 -21.49 2.76 -13.61
C GLU A 126 -20.14 3.48 -13.66
N TYR A 127 -20.14 4.82 -13.70
CA TYR A 127 -18.92 5.59 -13.48
C TYR A 127 -18.33 5.34 -12.09
N GLY A 128 -19.17 5.39 -11.04
CA GLY A 128 -18.80 5.06 -9.66
C GLY A 128 -18.18 3.67 -9.54
N ARG A 129 -18.87 2.63 -10.04
CA ARG A 129 -18.38 1.25 -10.08
C ARG A 129 -17.02 1.11 -10.78
N GLN A 130 -16.83 1.77 -11.93
CA GLN A 130 -15.54 1.77 -12.63
C GLN A 130 -14.42 2.51 -11.86
N CYS A 131 -14.76 3.55 -11.10
CA CYS A 131 -13.80 4.22 -10.20
C CYS A 131 -13.42 3.35 -9.00
N VAL A 132 -14.41 2.68 -8.39
CA VAL A 132 -14.21 1.73 -7.28
C VAL A 132 -13.30 0.57 -7.70
N ALA A 133 -13.58 -0.06 -8.84
CA ALA A 133 -12.74 -1.12 -9.39
C ALA A 133 -11.29 -0.65 -9.69
N ALA A 134 -11.12 0.56 -10.24
CA ALA A 134 -9.80 1.12 -10.52
C ALA A 134 -8.99 1.43 -9.25
N ALA A 135 -9.64 1.73 -8.13
CA ALA A 135 -8.97 1.90 -6.84
C ALA A 135 -8.41 0.56 -6.31
N TYR A 136 -9.21 -0.51 -6.34
CA TYR A 136 -8.75 -1.85 -5.99
C TYR A 136 -7.63 -2.34 -6.91
N ALA A 137 -7.76 -2.16 -8.24
CA ALA A 137 -6.69 -2.43 -9.20
C ALA A 137 -5.40 -1.61 -8.97
N SER A 138 -5.45 -0.58 -8.13
CA SER A 138 -4.32 0.25 -7.72
C SER A 138 -3.83 -0.03 -6.29
N ARG A 139 -4.38 -1.04 -5.60
CA ARG A 139 -4.11 -1.38 -4.18
C ARG A 139 -4.54 -0.28 -3.19
N LEU A 140 -5.59 0.48 -3.52
CA LEU A 140 -6.09 1.58 -2.70
C LEU A 140 -7.55 1.34 -2.32
N ASN A 141 -7.88 1.50 -1.04
CA ASN A 141 -9.26 1.37 -0.55
C ASN A 141 -10.14 2.47 -1.18
N PRO A 142 -11.16 2.15 -2.01
CA PRO A 142 -11.97 3.17 -2.69
C PRO A 142 -12.75 4.08 -1.73
N TYR A 143 -13.00 3.64 -0.50
CA TYR A 143 -13.85 4.31 0.48
C TYR A 143 -13.07 4.98 1.63
N ALA A 144 -11.74 4.87 1.66
CA ALA A 144 -10.91 5.45 2.71
C ALA A 144 -9.64 6.13 2.14
N LEU A 145 -9.10 7.09 2.90
CA LEU A 145 -7.79 7.67 2.62
C LEU A 145 -6.67 6.64 2.88
N HIS A 146 -5.61 6.65 2.06
CA HIS A 146 -4.35 6.01 2.41
C HIS A 146 -3.74 6.66 3.66
N GLU A 147 -2.81 5.98 4.35
CA GLU A 147 -2.17 6.51 5.57
C GLU A 147 -1.48 7.87 5.30
N ASP A 148 -0.72 7.99 4.21
CA ASP A 148 -0.09 9.26 3.79
C ASP A 148 -1.09 10.32 3.35
N GLU A 149 -2.16 9.94 2.66
CA GLU A 149 -3.22 10.87 2.24
C GLU A 149 -3.90 11.48 3.46
N HIS A 150 -4.26 10.64 4.44
CA HIS A 150 -4.82 11.06 5.71
C HIS A 150 -3.81 11.95 6.48
N HIS A 151 -2.55 11.54 6.59
CA HIS A 151 -1.52 12.31 7.28
C HIS A 151 -1.35 13.73 6.70
N LEU A 152 -1.37 13.86 5.37
CA LEU A 152 -1.25 15.15 4.65
C LEU A 152 -2.53 16.00 4.70
N LEU A 153 -3.72 15.37 4.66
CA LEU A 153 -5.00 16.06 4.52
C LEU A 153 -5.71 16.35 5.85
N GLN A 154 -5.37 15.66 6.94
CA GLN A 154 -6.14 15.66 8.21
C GLN A 154 -6.40 17.05 8.81
N GLU A 155 -5.47 18.00 8.65
CA GLU A 155 -5.59 19.37 9.18
C GLU A 155 -6.17 20.38 8.16
N ARG A 156 -6.53 19.95 6.95
CA ARG A 156 -6.86 20.84 5.80
C ARG A 156 -8.13 20.43 5.05
N LEU A 157 -8.59 19.19 5.22
CA LEU A 157 -9.78 18.63 4.60
C LEU A 157 -10.86 18.36 5.65
N CYS A 158 -12.11 18.70 5.34
CA CYS A 158 -13.27 18.42 6.19
C CYS A 158 -13.75 16.97 5.99
N HIS A 159 -14.45 16.38 6.96
CA HIS A 159 -14.87 14.97 6.83
C HIS A 159 -15.84 14.75 5.66
N LEU A 160 -16.78 15.67 5.38
CA LEU A 160 -17.62 15.60 4.18
C LEU A 160 -16.84 15.75 2.85
N HIS A 161 -15.67 16.38 2.88
CA HIS A 161 -14.83 16.56 1.69
C HIS A 161 -14.03 15.28 1.33
N VAL A 162 -13.91 14.32 2.25
CA VAL A 162 -13.25 13.02 1.99
C VAL A 162 -13.94 12.26 0.85
N THR A 163 -15.28 12.18 0.87
CA THR A 163 -16.10 11.57 -0.20
C THR A 163 -15.77 12.14 -1.58
N VAL A 164 -15.55 13.44 -1.67
CA VAL A 164 -15.24 14.13 -2.93
C VAL A 164 -13.80 13.88 -3.36
N TYR A 165 -12.85 13.93 -2.44
CA TYR A 165 -11.45 13.61 -2.71
C TYR A 165 -11.32 12.17 -3.25
N LEU A 166 -11.97 11.20 -2.61
CA LEU A 166 -11.99 9.80 -3.05
C LEU A 166 -12.59 9.64 -4.45
N ASN A 167 -13.72 10.30 -4.74
CA ASN A 167 -14.30 10.31 -6.08
C ASN A 167 -13.35 10.87 -7.16
N ILE A 168 -12.55 11.89 -6.82
CA ILE A 168 -11.56 12.48 -7.73
C ILE A 168 -10.37 11.53 -7.92
N ARG A 169 -9.76 11.05 -6.82
CA ARG A 169 -8.64 10.09 -6.82
C ARG A 169 -9.00 8.83 -7.61
N ASN A 170 -10.13 8.19 -7.27
CA ASN A 170 -10.62 6.99 -7.93
C ASN A 170 -10.98 7.26 -9.41
N GLY A 171 -11.43 8.47 -9.74
CA GLY A 171 -11.63 8.93 -11.12
C GLY A 171 -10.35 9.04 -11.94
N ILE A 172 -9.25 9.53 -11.33
CA ILE A 172 -7.91 9.60 -11.96
C ILE A 172 -7.36 8.19 -12.17
N LEU A 173 -7.47 7.31 -11.16
CA LEU A 173 -7.11 5.89 -11.28
C LEU A 173 -7.89 5.20 -12.39
N ARG A 174 -9.18 5.52 -12.57
CA ARG A 174 -10.00 5.01 -13.66
C ARG A 174 -9.48 5.43 -15.05
N LEU A 175 -8.88 6.61 -15.21
CA LEU A 175 -8.26 6.99 -16.49
C LEU A 175 -7.08 6.07 -16.82
N TRP A 176 -6.18 5.87 -15.85
CA TRP A 176 -5.00 5.00 -15.99
C TRP A 176 -5.39 3.54 -16.25
N ALA A 177 -6.23 2.95 -15.39
CA ALA A 177 -6.67 1.56 -15.51
C ALA A 177 -7.49 1.28 -16.79
N ARG A 178 -8.06 2.32 -17.43
CA ARG A 178 -8.77 2.19 -18.72
C ARG A 178 -7.86 2.20 -19.94
N ASN A 179 -6.63 2.72 -19.85
CA ASN A 179 -5.64 2.71 -20.92
C ASN A 179 -4.21 2.98 -20.39
N PRO A 180 -3.52 1.96 -19.83
CA PRO A 180 -2.20 2.15 -19.22
C PRO A 180 -1.05 2.38 -20.23
N ASN A 181 -1.36 2.43 -21.53
CA ASN A 181 -0.44 2.84 -22.60
C ASN A 181 -0.40 4.37 -22.80
N VAL A 182 -1.25 5.14 -22.11
CA VAL A 182 -1.29 6.60 -22.19
C VAL A 182 -1.05 7.18 -20.81
N SER A 183 -0.02 8.03 -20.69
CA SER A 183 0.24 8.78 -19.46
C SER A 183 -0.91 9.74 -19.18
N VAL A 184 -1.59 9.56 -18.04
CA VAL A 184 -2.59 10.51 -17.53
C VAL A 184 -1.89 11.82 -17.20
N ASN A 185 -2.46 12.93 -17.60
CA ASN A 185 -1.89 14.26 -17.37
C ASN A 185 -2.74 15.13 -16.42
N LEU A 186 -2.18 16.27 -15.99
CA LEU A 186 -2.81 17.15 -15.00
C LEU A 186 -4.13 17.78 -15.48
N GLU A 187 -4.30 18.05 -16.78
CA GLU A 187 -5.57 18.56 -17.32
C GLU A 187 -6.67 17.50 -17.22
N GLU A 188 -6.36 16.26 -17.58
CA GLU A 188 -7.28 15.13 -17.46
C GLU A 188 -7.64 14.85 -15.99
N ALA A 189 -6.67 14.94 -15.08
CA ALA A 189 -6.93 14.76 -13.66
C ALA A 189 -7.81 15.86 -13.06
N ILE A 190 -7.60 17.12 -13.46
CA ILE A 190 -8.50 18.24 -13.13
C ILE A 190 -9.90 18.00 -13.73
N GLY A 191 -10.00 17.41 -14.93
CA GLY A 191 -11.26 17.03 -15.55
C GLY A 191 -12.08 15.99 -14.79
N CYS A 192 -11.50 15.26 -13.83
CA CYS A 192 -12.22 14.37 -12.90
C CYS A 192 -12.95 15.13 -11.77
N ALA A 193 -12.62 16.40 -11.51
CA ALA A 193 -13.34 17.23 -10.54
C ALA A 193 -14.72 17.62 -11.07
N LYS A 194 -15.77 17.49 -10.24
CA LYS A 194 -17.14 17.88 -10.64
C LYS A 194 -17.44 19.37 -10.51
N ASP A 195 -16.55 20.15 -9.92
CA ASP A 195 -16.71 21.59 -9.71
C ASP A 195 -15.32 22.25 -9.60
N GLU A 196 -15.17 23.48 -10.10
CA GLU A 196 -13.91 24.22 -10.09
C GLU A 196 -13.38 24.45 -8.67
N ARG A 197 -14.25 24.49 -7.65
CA ARG A 197 -13.86 24.63 -6.23
C ARG A 197 -12.96 23.49 -5.72
N TRP A 198 -13.00 22.33 -6.38
CA TRP A 198 -12.23 21.13 -6.04
C TRP A 198 -10.92 20.99 -6.81
N THR A 199 -10.57 21.94 -7.68
CA THR A 199 -9.43 21.77 -8.60
C THR A 199 -8.10 21.54 -7.88
N GLN A 200 -7.90 22.12 -6.70
CA GLN A 200 -6.70 21.89 -5.88
C GLN A 200 -6.65 20.48 -5.28
N LEU A 201 -7.80 19.84 -4.99
CA LEU A 201 -7.86 18.42 -4.59
C LEU A 201 -7.49 17.51 -5.76
N ALA A 202 -7.89 17.85 -6.99
CA ALA A 202 -7.48 17.11 -8.19
C ALA A 202 -5.98 17.26 -8.49
N CYS A 203 -5.42 18.47 -8.34
CA CYS A 203 -3.97 18.70 -8.41
C CYS A 203 -3.21 17.88 -7.35
N PHE A 204 -3.72 17.82 -6.11
CA PHE A 204 -3.10 17.02 -5.04
C PHE A 204 -3.18 15.52 -5.33
N ALA A 205 -4.37 15.01 -5.67
CA ALA A 205 -4.55 13.60 -6.04
C ALA A 205 -3.62 13.18 -7.19
N TYR A 206 -3.52 14.02 -8.23
CA TYR A 206 -2.61 13.80 -9.34
C TYR A 206 -1.15 13.74 -8.89
N GLU A 207 -0.67 14.75 -8.15
CA GLU A 207 0.73 14.80 -7.70
C GLU A 207 1.05 13.62 -6.77
N TRP A 208 0.15 13.25 -5.86
CA TRP A 208 0.33 12.10 -4.97
C TRP A 208 0.39 10.76 -5.74
N LEU A 209 -0.57 10.51 -6.65
CA LEU A 209 -0.64 9.29 -7.46
C LEU A 209 0.56 9.13 -8.40
N VAL A 210 1.05 10.22 -9.01
CA VAL A 210 2.24 10.22 -9.88
C VAL A 210 3.51 9.94 -9.07
N ARG A 211 3.68 10.61 -7.91
CA ARG A 211 4.88 10.47 -7.09
C ARG A 211 4.99 9.08 -6.47
N GLY A 212 3.89 8.55 -5.93
CA GLY A 212 3.82 7.19 -5.39
C GLY A 212 3.87 6.06 -6.45
N GLY A 213 3.82 6.39 -7.74
CA GLY A 213 3.85 5.39 -8.81
C GLY A 213 2.56 4.57 -8.94
N TYR A 214 1.40 5.14 -8.58
CA TYR A 214 0.09 4.51 -8.77
C TYR A 214 -0.43 4.67 -10.21
N ILE A 215 0.03 5.70 -10.93
CA ILE A 215 -0.24 5.96 -12.35
C ILE A 215 1.07 6.31 -13.08
N ASN A 216 1.07 6.28 -14.41
CA ASN A 216 2.20 6.67 -15.27
C ASN A 216 3.50 5.88 -15.03
N PHE A 217 3.38 4.63 -14.57
CA PHE A 217 4.51 3.73 -14.31
C PHE A 217 4.70 2.70 -15.43
N GLY A 218 5.82 1.99 -15.40
CA GLY A 218 6.08 0.87 -16.32
C GLY A 218 6.64 1.31 -17.67
N CYS A 219 6.16 0.72 -18.76
CA CYS A 219 6.69 0.88 -20.12
C CYS A 219 5.98 2.00 -20.92
N VAL A 220 5.39 2.99 -20.25
CA VAL A 220 4.63 4.09 -20.86
C VAL A 220 5.50 5.30 -21.22
N GLU A 221 5.19 5.99 -22.33
CA GLU A 221 5.76 7.29 -22.63
C GLU A 221 5.08 8.39 -21.80
N VAL A 222 5.89 9.22 -21.13
CA VAL A 222 5.42 10.40 -20.39
C VAL A 222 5.86 11.66 -21.14
N PRO A 223 4.95 12.37 -21.83
CA PRO A 223 5.30 13.54 -22.64
C PRO A 223 5.97 14.65 -21.82
N LEU A 224 6.98 15.30 -22.41
CA LEU A 224 7.66 16.44 -21.81
C LEU A 224 6.70 17.62 -21.61
N SER A 225 6.42 17.98 -20.36
CA SER A 225 5.62 19.16 -20.04
C SER A 225 6.31 20.43 -20.55
N VAL A 226 5.55 21.26 -21.30
CA VAL A 226 6.11 22.37 -22.09
C VAL A 226 6.85 23.38 -21.21
N LYS A 227 8.16 23.53 -21.44
CA LYS A 227 9.02 24.44 -20.67
C LYS A 227 8.51 25.87 -20.74
N SER A 228 8.20 26.45 -19.57
CA SER A 228 7.98 27.89 -19.42
C SER A 228 9.24 28.65 -19.86
N THR A 229 9.11 29.58 -20.80
CA THR A 229 10.24 30.28 -21.46
C THR A 229 10.92 31.34 -20.57
N ARG A 230 10.87 31.17 -19.24
CA ARG A 230 11.38 32.11 -18.24
C ARG A 230 12.83 31.83 -17.84
N GLY A 231 13.74 32.27 -18.71
CA GLY A 231 15.13 32.55 -18.35
C GLY A 231 16.10 31.40 -18.60
N ARG A 232 17.25 31.76 -19.15
CA ARG A 232 18.38 30.86 -19.42
C ARG A 232 19.11 30.55 -18.10
N ARG A 233 18.54 29.64 -17.29
CA ARG A 233 19.22 29.11 -16.10
C ARG A 233 20.51 28.39 -16.52
N ASN A 234 21.53 28.42 -15.66
CA ASN A 234 22.79 27.72 -15.91
C ASN A 234 22.56 26.21 -16.03
N GLU A 235 23.34 25.58 -16.91
CA GLU A 235 23.41 24.11 -17.06
C GLU A 235 24.25 23.50 -15.92
N SER A 236 23.85 23.73 -14.67
CA SER A 236 24.28 22.90 -13.55
C SER A 236 23.72 21.50 -13.77
N GLY A 237 24.56 20.56 -14.20
CA GLY A 237 24.15 19.21 -14.58
C GLY A 237 23.29 18.54 -13.51
N GLY A 238 22.25 17.83 -13.96
CA GLY A 238 21.33 17.11 -13.08
C GLY A 238 22.06 16.08 -12.21
N GLN A 239 21.52 15.85 -11.01
CA GLN A 239 22.11 14.91 -10.04
C GLN A 239 22.28 13.51 -10.64
N THR A 240 23.38 12.86 -10.31
CA THR A 240 23.67 11.49 -10.74
C THR A 240 23.14 10.51 -9.70
N ILE A 241 22.26 9.61 -10.13
CA ILE A 241 21.68 8.54 -9.30
C ILE A 241 22.24 7.22 -9.78
N VAL A 242 22.89 6.47 -8.89
CA VAL A 242 23.39 5.11 -9.19
C VAL A 242 22.46 4.07 -8.58
N VAL A 243 21.95 3.15 -9.41
CA VAL A 243 21.11 2.02 -8.99
C VAL A 243 21.94 0.74 -9.09
N ILE A 244 22.05 -0.01 -7.99
CA ILE A 244 22.89 -1.20 -7.90
C ILE A 244 22.00 -2.44 -7.96
N GLY A 245 22.01 -3.11 -9.12
CA GLY A 245 21.19 -4.26 -9.48
C GLY A 245 20.26 -3.96 -10.66
N GLY A 246 20.38 -4.73 -11.74
CA GLY A 246 19.49 -4.73 -12.90
C GLY A 246 18.32 -5.71 -12.79
N GLY A 247 17.85 -5.98 -11.56
CA GLY A 247 16.62 -6.73 -11.28
C GLY A 247 15.37 -5.85 -11.35
N MET A 248 14.18 -6.42 -11.11
CA MET A 248 12.90 -5.68 -11.23
C MET A 248 12.79 -4.44 -10.33
N ALA A 249 13.33 -4.50 -9.11
CA ALA A 249 13.37 -3.33 -8.22
C ALA A 249 14.22 -2.19 -8.80
N GLY A 250 15.45 -2.49 -9.23
CA GLY A 250 16.35 -1.49 -9.79
C GLY A 250 15.89 -0.95 -11.15
N LEU A 251 15.39 -1.81 -12.03
CA LEU A 251 14.84 -1.41 -13.33
C LEU A 251 13.54 -0.61 -13.19
N GLY A 252 12.64 -0.99 -12.27
CA GLY A 252 11.43 -0.23 -11.96
C GLY A 252 11.75 1.14 -11.36
N CYS A 253 12.66 1.20 -10.40
CA CYS A 253 13.15 2.45 -9.81
C CYS A 253 13.79 3.35 -10.88
N ALA A 254 14.69 2.82 -11.70
CA ALA A 254 15.37 3.57 -12.74
C ALA A 254 14.42 4.06 -13.85
N ARG A 255 13.44 3.24 -14.24
CA ARG A 255 12.38 3.64 -15.18
C ARG A 255 11.55 4.78 -14.62
N GLN A 256 11.05 4.66 -13.39
CA GLN A 256 10.23 5.69 -12.74
C GLN A 256 11.02 7.00 -12.56
N LEU A 257 12.28 6.94 -12.09
CA LEU A 257 13.15 8.11 -11.99
C LEU A 257 13.47 8.78 -13.33
N THR A 258 13.39 8.04 -14.44
CA THR A 258 13.58 8.58 -15.79
C THR A 258 12.31 9.25 -16.32
N SER A 259 11.12 8.68 -16.09
CA SER A 259 9.84 9.21 -16.60
C SER A 259 9.24 10.31 -15.71
N VAL A 260 9.27 10.15 -14.39
CA VAL A 260 8.46 10.97 -13.46
C VAL A 260 8.84 12.45 -13.48
N PHE A 261 10.11 12.77 -13.73
CA PHE A 261 10.59 14.16 -13.83
C PHE A 261 10.01 14.94 -15.02
N ASN A 262 9.45 14.27 -16.04
CA ASN A 262 8.78 14.95 -17.16
C ASN A 262 7.50 15.69 -16.72
N HIS A 263 6.90 15.30 -15.59
CA HIS A 263 5.80 16.04 -14.94
C HIS A 263 6.26 17.28 -14.16
N PHE A 264 7.55 17.39 -13.85
CA PHE A 264 8.18 18.44 -13.02
C PHE A 264 9.22 19.27 -13.81
N PRO A 265 8.87 19.90 -14.95
CA PRO A 265 9.80 20.57 -15.87
C PRO A 265 10.59 21.76 -15.30
N ASP A 266 10.24 22.24 -14.11
CA ASP A 266 10.97 23.30 -13.39
C ASP A 266 12.24 22.78 -12.69
N HIS A 267 12.37 21.45 -12.56
CA HIS A 267 13.53 20.72 -12.06
C HIS A 267 14.33 20.11 -13.23
N THR A 268 15.63 19.93 -13.04
CA THR A 268 16.48 19.25 -14.04
C THR A 268 16.41 17.74 -13.81
N PRO A 269 16.02 16.92 -14.81
CA PRO A 269 15.99 15.46 -14.64
C PRO A 269 17.36 14.90 -14.21
N PRO A 270 17.39 13.92 -13.30
CA PRO A 270 18.63 13.29 -12.87
C PRO A 270 19.21 12.38 -13.95
N ARG A 271 20.53 12.19 -13.94
CA ARG A 271 21.18 11.14 -14.71
C ARG A 271 21.11 9.83 -13.92
N VAL A 272 20.25 8.92 -14.33
CA VAL A 272 20.16 7.57 -13.73
C VAL A 272 21.15 6.62 -14.43
N VAL A 273 21.91 5.86 -13.65
CA VAL A 273 22.84 4.82 -14.13
C VAL A 273 22.60 3.53 -13.34
N VAL A 274 22.38 2.41 -14.00
CA VAL A 274 22.20 1.09 -13.36
C VAL A 274 23.46 0.25 -13.53
N LEU A 275 23.98 -0.29 -12.43
CA LEU A 275 25.13 -1.20 -12.40
C LEU A 275 24.63 -2.63 -12.10
N GLU A 276 24.90 -3.57 -13.00
CA GLU A 276 24.53 -4.98 -12.86
C GLU A 276 25.79 -5.84 -12.89
N GLY A 277 25.98 -6.66 -11.85
CA GLY A 277 27.17 -7.50 -11.69
C GLY A 277 27.26 -8.64 -12.71
N ARG A 278 26.11 -9.12 -13.19
CA ARG A 278 26.00 -10.18 -14.21
C ARG A 278 26.17 -9.61 -15.62
N GLY A 279 26.44 -10.49 -16.58
CA GLY A 279 26.33 -10.19 -18.01
C GLY A 279 24.89 -10.01 -18.54
N ARG A 280 23.87 -10.12 -17.67
CA ARG A 280 22.44 -10.07 -18.00
C ARG A 280 21.62 -9.31 -16.96
N ILE A 281 20.52 -8.72 -17.39
CA ILE A 281 19.49 -8.13 -16.52
C ILE A 281 18.51 -9.19 -15.96
N GLY A 282 17.55 -8.74 -15.15
CA GLY A 282 16.48 -9.54 -14.53
C GLY A 282 16.85 -10.13 -13.17
N GLY A 283 18.15 -10.29 -12.88
CA GLY A 283 18.64 -10.83 -11.60
C GLY A 283 18.10 -12.25 -11.35
N ARG A 284 17.14 -12.36 -10.42
CA ARG A 284 16.43 -13.60 -10.04
C ARG A 284 15.27 -13.98 -10.98
N ILE A 285 14.91 -13.14 -11.95
CA ILE A 285 14.12 -13.55 -13.11
C ILE A 285 15.09 -13.96 -14.22
N TYR A 286 15.00 -15.20 -14.69
CA TYR A 286 15.92 -15.73 -15.70
C TYR A 286 15.36 -16.92 -16.50
N SER A 287 14.86 -16.59 -17.69
CA SER A 287 14.46 -17.51 -18.74
C SER A 287 15.71 -18.01 -19.48
N HIS A 288 16.19 -19.21 -19.16
CA HIS A 288 17.27 -19.86 -19.90
C HIS A 288 16.74 -20.25 -21.29
N PRO A 289 17.36 -19.83 -22.41
CA PRO A 289 16.97 -20.35 -23.72
C PRO A 289 17.26 -21.84 -23.80
N LEU A 290 16.27 -22.63 -24.23
CA LEU A 290 16.50 -24.02 -24.59
C LEU A 290 16.97 -24.06 -26.05
N THR A 291 17.89 -24.97 -26.36
CA THR A 291 18.52 -25.03 -27.70
C THR A 291 18.65 -26.44 -28.29
N SER A 292 18.32 -27.47 -27.51
CA SER A 292 18.22 -28.85 -27.99
C SER A 292 17.12 -29.09 -29.04
N LYS A 293 16.09 -28.23 -29.09
CA LYS A 293 14.93 -28.34 -29.98
C LYS A 293 14.43 -26.98 -30.47
N VAL A 294 13.71 -27.01 -31.58
CA VAL A 294 12.82 -25.94 -32.06
C VAL A 294 11.39 -26.28 -31.63
N SER A 295 10.60 -25.27 -31.26
CA SER A 295 9.15 -25.42 -31.04
C SER A 295 8.39 -25.01 -32.30
N GLU A 296 7.31 -25.71 -32.61
CA GLU A 296 6.37 -25.34 -33.69
C GLU A 296 5.15 -24.57 -33.14
N ASP A 297 4.90 -24.63 -31.83
CA ASP A 297 3.73 -24.05 -31.16
C ASP A 297 3.94 -22.58 -30.76
N LEU A 298 5.17 -22.18 -30.43
CA LEU A 298 5.50 -20.80 -30.05
C LEU A 298 5.46 -19.85 -31.25
N ALA A 299 4.98 -18.62 -31.02
CA ALA A 299 4.97 -17.58 -32.03
C ALA A 299 6.41 -17.20 -32.46
N LEU A 300 6.60 -16.82 -33.73
CA LEU A 300 7.91 -16.52 -34.36
C LEU A 300 8.80 -15.50 -33.62
N HIS A 301 8.23 -14.70 -32.70
CA HIS A 301 8.95 -13.70 -31.90
C HIS A 301 9.32 -14.19 -30.48
N GLN A 302 8.73 -15.30 -30.04
CA GLN A 302 9.02 -16.01 -28.80
C GLN A 302 10.18 -17.00 -29.04
N ARG A 303 10.59 -17.73 -28.00
CA ARG A 303 11.57 -18.81 -28.08
C ARG A 303 11.34 -19.80 -26.94
N PRO A 304 11.72 -21.08 -27.08
CA PRO A 304 11.70 -22.01 -25.97
C PRO A 304 12.59 -21.54 -24.82
N THR A 305 12.04 -21.49 -23.61
CA THR A 305 12.80 -21.16 -22.40
C THR A 305 12.37 -21.98 -21.20
N ALA A 306 13.31 -22.32 -20.33
CA ALA A 306 13.01 -22.81 -18.98
C ALA A 306 13.33 -21.74 -17.93
N GLU A 307 12.45 -21.57 -16.94
CA GLU A 307 12.61 -20.55 -15.91
C GLU A 307 13.43 -21.04 -14.72
N MET A 308 14.65 -20.52 -14.61
CA MET A 308 15.61 -20.86 -13.55
C MET A 308 15.22 -20.27 -12.19
N GLY A 309 14.41 -19.20 -12.17
CA GLY A 309 14.05 -18.45 -10.97
C GLY A 309 12.54 -18.30 -10.81
N ALA A 310 12.09 -17.07 -10.57
CA ALA A 310 10.66 -16.76 -10.57
C ALA A 310 10.03 -17.11 -11.93
N HIS A 311 8.90 -17.83 -11.91
CA HIS A 311 8.18 -18.28 -13.11
C HIS A 311 6.66 -18.05 -13.06
N ILE A 312 6.14 -17.67 -11.89
CA ILE A 312 4.71 -17.49 -11.63
C ILE A 312 4.43 -16.01 -11.34
N ILE A 313 3.34 -15.51 -11.89
CA ILE A 313 2.62 -14.31 -11.47
C ILE A 313 1.47 -14.81 -10.59
N VAL A 314 1.48 -14.43 -9.30
CA VAL A 314 0.36 -14.74 -8.39
C VAL A 314 -0.69 -13.64 -8.51
N GLY A 315 -1.85 -13.99 -9.06
CA GLY A 315 -2.98 -13.11 -9.36
C GLY A 315 -2.70 -12.02 -10.40
N PHE A 316 -3.71 -11.68 -11.21
CA PHE A 316 -3.71 -10.42 -11.97
C PHE A 316 -4.75 -9.42 -11.45
N GLU A 317 -5.70 -9.87 -10.62
CA GLU A 317 -6.82 -9.06 -10.15
C GLU A 317 -6.53 -8.44 -8.78
N HIS A 318 -7.44 -7.58 -8.32
CA HIS A 318 -7.39 -6.86 -7.05
C HIS A 318 -6.06 -6.16 -6.67
N GLY A 319 -5.20 -5.88 -7.66
CA GLY A 319 -4.16 -4.88 -7.55
C GLY A 319 -2.74 -5.30 -7.96
N ASN A 320 -2.50 -6.45 -8.59
CA ASN A 320 -1.13 -6.80 -9.00
C ASN A 320 -0.59 -5.77 -10.02
N PRO A 321 0.46 -4.97 -9.70
CA PRO A 321 1.00 -3.97 -10.64
C PRO A 321 1.61 -4.57 -11.90
N LEU A 322 1.84 -5.88 -11.93
CA LEU A 322 2.27 -6.60 -13.12
C LEU A 322 1.13 -6.73 -14.15
N ASP A 323 -0.14 -6.67 -13.77
CA ASP A 323 -1.26 -6.65 -14.72
C ASP A 323 -1.13 -5.48 -15.71
N THR A 324 -0.95 -4.28 -15.16
CA THR A 324 -0.75 -3.04 -15.90
C THR A 324 0.41 -3.13 -16.90
N ILE A 325 1.47 -3.86 -16.57
CA ILE A 325 2.67 -3.99 -17.40
C ILE A 325 2.53 -5.14 -18.40
N VAL A 326 2.22 -6.34 -17.93
CA VAL A 326 2.21 -7.59 -18.70
C VAL A 326 1.04 -7.65 -19.66
N ARG A 327 -0.20 -7.51 -19.16
CA ARG A 327 -1.42 -7.53 -19.99
C ARG A 327 -1.74 -6.15 -20.56
N GLY A 328 -1.57 -5.10 -19.76
CA GLY A 328 -1.95 -3.72 -20.12
C GLY A 328 -1.02 -3.03 -21.13
N GLN A 329 0.30 -3.03 -20.87
CA GLN A 329 1.28 -2.27 -21.67
C GLN A 329 2.02 -3.09 -22.72
N LEU A 330 2.36 -4.34 -22.39
CA LEU A 330 3.19 -5.19 -23.24
C LEU A 330 2.39 -6.24 -24.01
N ALA A 331 1.14 -6.50 -23.60
CA ALA A 331 0.26 -7.53 -24.14
C ALA A 331 0.97 -8.89 -24.34
N LEU A 332 1.72 -9.32 -23.32
CA LEU A 332 2.46 -10.59 -23.36
C LEU A 332 1.51 -11.78 -23.16
N ASP A 333 1.66 -12.80 -24.00
CA ASP A 333 0.94 -14.06 -23.87
C ASP A 333 1.27 -14.74 -22.54
N CYS A 334 0.24 -15.15 -21.82
CA CYS A 334 0.32 -15.77 -20.50
C CYS A 334 -0.54 -17.02 -20.47
N HIS A 335 0.00 -18.09 -19.90
CA HIS A 335 -0.73 -19.32 -19.58
C HIS A 335 -1.32 -19.23 -18.17
N SER A 336 -2.64 -19.40 -18.03
CA SER A 336 -3.30 -19.55 -16.72
C SER A 336 -3.07 -20.95 -16.19
N LEU A 337 -2.64 -21.06 -14.94
CA LEU A 337 -2.41 -22.33 -14.27
C LEU A 337 -3.73 -22.92 -13.77
N ARG A 338 -4.02 -24.15 -14.22
CA ARG A 338 -5.15 -24.96 -13.77
C ARG A 338 -4.85 -25.47 -12.36
N ASP A 339 -5.78 -25.27 -11.42
CA ASP A 339 -5.71 -25.87 -10.08
C ASP A 339 -6.14 -27.35 -10.11
N LEU A 340 -5.46 -28.13 -10.96
CA LEU A 340 -5.60 -29.57 -11.12
C LEU A 340 -4.21 -30.19 -11.09
N SER A 341 -3.79 -30.64 -9.91
CA SER A 341 -2.62 -31.51 -9.77
C SER A 341 -3.02 -32.98 -9.67
N THR A 342 -2.04 -33.88 -9.73
CA THR A 342 -2.21 -35.28 -9.35
C THR A 342 -1.05 -35.68 -8.46
N LEU A 343 -1.34 -36.20 -7.28
CA LEU A 343 -0.31 -36.76 -6.39
C LEU A 343 -0.16 -38.25 -6.72
N TYR A 344 1.09 -38.68 -6.91
CA TYR A 344 1.44 -40.08 -7.10
C TYR A 344 2.14 -40.61 -5.85
N ASP A 345 1.70 -41.77 -5.36
CA ASP A 345 2.42 -42.51 -4.33
C ASP A 345 3.69 -43.17 -4.93
N THR A 346 4.53 -43.60 -4.01
CA THR A 346 5.86 -44.17 -4.17
C THR A 346 5.94 -45.47 -4.99
N ASP A 347 4.80 -46.02 -5.41
CA ASP A 347 4.64 -47.20 -6.28
C ASP A 347 4.05 -46.87 -7.67
N GLY A 348 3.81 -45.58 -7.97
CA GLY A 348 3.18 -45.11 -9.20
C GLY A 348 1.65 -45.05 -9.16
N SER A 349 1.00 -45.49 -8.08
CA SER A 349 -0.45 -45.31 -7.92
C SER A 349 -0.82 -43.84 -7.69
N ALA A 350 -1.91 -43.37 -8.31
CA ALA A 350 -2.47 -42.08 -7.95
C ALA A 350 -3.00 -42.10 -6.51
N VAL A 351 -2.84 -40.99 -5.78
CA VAL A 351 -3.50 -40.79 -4.49
C VAL A 351 -5.01 -40.66 -4.72
N ASP A 352 -5.78 -41.25 -3.81
CA ASP A 352 -7.24 -41.17 -3.82
C ASP A 352 -7.67 -39.79 -3.31
N GLU A 353 -8.53 -39.10 -4.05
CA GLU A 353 -8.96 -37.71 -3.79
C GLU A 353 -9.57 -37.53 -2.38
N HIS A 354 -10.25 -38.55 -1.86
CA HIS A 354 -10.79 -38.54 -0.51
C HIS A 354 -9.68 -38.71 0.54
N GLN A 355 -8.69 -39.58 0.32
CA GLN A 355 -7.48 -39.67 1.16
C GLN A 355 -6.67 -38.36 1.15
N ASP A 356 -6.57 -37.70 0.00
CA ASP A 356 -5.92 -36.39 -0.17
C ASP A 356 -6.61 -35.33 0.71
N THR A 357 -7.90 -35.10 0.43
CA THR A 357 -8.77 -34.17 1.18
C THR A 357 -8.76 -34.42 2.68
N MET A 358 -8.72 -35.68 3.14
CA MET A 358 -8.66 -36.01 4.56
C MET A 358 -7.34 -35.60 5.22
N VAL A 359 -6.20 -35.85 4.57
CA VAL A 359 -4.87 -35.53 5.14
C VAL A 359 -4.56 -34.05 5.01
N GLU A 360 -4.98 -33.40 3.92
CA GLU A 360 -4.91 -31.95 3.77
C GLU A 360 -5.68 -31.23 4.88
N ARG A 361 -6.92 -31.64 5.18
CA ARG A 361 -7.71 -31.06 6.29
C ARG A 361 -7.07 -31.28 7.66
N LEU A 362 -6.41 -32.42 7.88
CA LEU A 362 -5.68 -32.67 9.13
C LEU A 362 -4.42 -31.79 9.23
N TYR A 363 -3.73 -31.55 8.12
CA TYR A 363 -2.62 -30.60 8.03
C TYR A 363 -3.10 -29.16 8.31
N ASN A 364 -4.20 -28.74 7.68
CA ASN A 364 -4.78 -27.41 7.84
C ASN A 364 -5.31 -27.18 9.27
N ASP A 365 -5.95 -28.15 9.93
CA ASP A 365 -6.35 -28.02 11.34
C ASP A 365 -5.16 -27.69 12.28
N VAL A 366 -4.01 -28.33 12.07
CA VAL A 366 -2.78 -28.04 12.85
C VAL A 366 -2.22 -26.65 12.50
N LEU A 367 -2.31 -26.23 11.24
CA LEU A 367 -1.89 -24.90 10.78
C LEU A 367 -2.81 -23.79 11.32
N ASP A 368 -4.13 -24.00 11.32
CA ASP A 368 -5.14 -23.07 11.85
C ASP A 368 -4.98 -22.88 13.36
N ARG A 369 -4.68 -23.95 14.10
CA ARG A 369 -4.33 -23.86 15.53
C ARG A 369 -3.06 -23.07 15.78
N SER A 370 -2.09 -23.09 14.86
CA SER A 370 -0.91 -22.20 14.92
C SER A 370 -1.28 -20.72 14.74
N GLY A 371 -2.37 -20.45 14.00
CA GLY A 371 -2.90 -19.10 13.74
C GLY A 371 -3.26 -18.30 14.99
N GLN A 372 -3.57 -18.98 16.10
CA GLN A 372 -3.88 -18.35 17.39
C GLN A 372 -2.68 -17.55 17.97
N TYR A 373 -1.46 -17.83 17.51
CA TYR A 373 -0.22 -17.19 17.96
C TYR A 373 0.30 -16.10 17.00
N ARG A 374 -0.45 -15.75 15.94
CA ARG A 374 -0.11 -14.72 14.95
C ARG A 374 0.00 -13.30 15.55
N TYR A 375 0.98 -12.54 15.08
CA TYR A 375 1.11 -11.11 15.35
C TYR A 375 0.10 -10.30 14.53
N LYS A 376 -1.05 -9.98 15.12
CA LYS A 376 -2.09 -9.17 14.46
C LYS A 376 -1.67 -7.68 14.39
N ARG A 377 -1.06 -7.26 13.28
CA ARG A 377 -0.69 -5.85 12.99
C ARG A 377 -1.94 -4.97 13.02
N GLN A 378 -1.95 -3.97 13.91
CA GLN A 378 -3.04 -2.99 13.98
C GLN A 378 -2.99 -2.08 12.73
N LYS A 379 -3.94 -2.25 11.82
CA LYS A 379 -4.17 -1.32 10.69
C LYS A 379 -4.68 0.01 11.27
N PRO A 380 -4.03 1.17 11.05
CA PRO A 380 -4.51 2.44 11.58
C PRO A 380 -5.84 2.83 10.91
N ARG A 381 -6.75 3.43 11.67
CA ARG A 381 -8.00 3.96 11.12
C ARG A 381 -7.72 5.29 10.42
N THR A 382 -8.11 5.38 9.15
CA THR A 382 -8.07 6.62 8.36
C THR A 382 -9.50 7.10 8.06
N ALA A 383 -9.65 8.40 7.78
CA ALA A 383 -10.95 8.98 7.47
C ALA A 383 -11.60 8.35 6.21
N MET A 384 -12.92 8.12 6.29
CA MET A 384 -13.70 7.40 5.28
C MET A 384 -14.71 8.31 4.56
N GLY A 385 -14.99 8.00 3.29
CA GLY A 385 -16.06 8.65 2.53
C GLY A 385 -17.41 7.92 2.67
N GLU A 386 -18.47 8.58 2.23
CA GLU A 386 -19.82 7.99 2.21
C GLU A 386 -19.95 6.96 1.08
N LYS A 387 -19.93 5.67 1.43
CA LYS A 387 -19.96 4.54 0.48
C LYS A 387 -21.07 4.65 -0.58
N GLU A 388 -22.32 4.91 -0.18
CA GLU A 388 -23.44 5.07 -1.14
C GLU A 388 -23.19 6.20 -2.15
N MET A 389 -22.55 7.29 -1.74
CA MET A 389 -22.24 8.43 -2.61
C MET A 389 -21.11 8.09 -3.59
N ILE A 390 -20.07 7.37 -3.14
CA ILE A 390 -18.98 6.88 -3.99
C ILE A 390 -19.49 5.86 -5.02
N ASP A 391 -20.24 4.84 -4.57
CA ASP A 391 -20.82 3.81 -5.43
C ASP A 391 -21.79 4.38 -6.49
N SER A 392 -22.47 5.49 -6.17
CA SER A 392 -23.37 6.19 -7.10
C SER A 392 -22.72 7.36 -7.87
N GLY A 393 -21.41 7.59 -7.70
CA GLY A 393 -20.66 8.66 -8.37
C GLY A 393 -21.08 10.08 -7.96
N ARG A 394 -21.73 10.27 -6.81
CA ARG A 394 -22.23 11.55 -6.29
C ARG A 394 -21.25 12.19 -5.29
N ASP A 395 -21.22 13.51 -5.25
CA ASP A 395 -20.39 14.29 -4.30
C ASP A 395 -21.25 14.92 -3.20
N ALA A 396 -20.66 15.14 -2.03
CA ALA A 396 -21.28 15.90 -0.96
C ALA A 396 -21.51 17.37 -1.39
N THR A 397 -22.71 17.89 -1.10
CA THR A 397 -23.09 19.28 -1.36
C THR A 397 -22.94 20.21 -0.15
N GLU A 398 -22.82 19.63 1.05
CA GLU A 398 -22.70 20.35 2.32
C GLU A 398 -21.24 20.35 2.82
N ASP A 399 -20.92 21.29 3.71
CA ASP A 399 -19.64 21.42 4.40
C ASP A 399 -19.94 21.53 5.89
N ASP A 400 -19.27 20.73 6.71
CA ASP A 400 -19.44 20.68 8.17
C ASP A 400 -18.50 21.68 8.89
N GLY A 401 -17.51 22.23 8.17
CA GLY A 401 -16.51 23.16 8.69
C GLY A 401 -15.51 22.54 9.67
N LEU A 402 -15.50 21.21 9.82
CA LEU A 402 -14.66 20.48 10.77
C LEU A 402 -13.61 19.67 10.03
N THR A 403 -12.33 20.02 10.23
CA THR A 403 -11.23 19.21 9.68
C THR A 403 -11.27 17.79 10.26
N ILE A 404 -10.79 16.81 9.50
CA ILE A 404 -10.71 15.40 9.91
C ILE A 404 -10.12 15.26 11.32
N SER A 405 -8.99 15.92 11.60
CA SER A 405 -8.34 15.86 12.92
C SER A 405 -9.24 16.39 14.05
N GLN A 406 -9.96 17.50 13.82
CA GLN A 406 -10.93 18.03 14.79
C GLN A 406 -12.16 17.14 14.95
N TYR A 407 -12.64 16.53 13.86
CA TYR A 407 -13.74 15.58 13.88
C TYR A 407 -13.38 14.35 14.71
N GLU A 408 -12.18 13.79 14.51
CA GLU A 408 -11.69 12.60 15.20
C GLU A 408 -11.39 12.87 16.69
N GLU A 409 -10.78 14.01 17.02
CA GLU A 409 -10.60 14.46 18.41
C GLU A 409 -11.95 14.68 19.13
N ALA A 410 -12.91 15.32 18.46
CA ALA A 410 -14.25 15.52 18.98
C ALA A 410 -15.06 14.21 19.07
N THR A 411 -14.80 13.24 18.19
CA THR A 411 -15.41 11.90 18.26
C THR A 411 -14.83 11.09 19.42
N ALA A 412 -13.50 11.07 19.58
CA ALA A 412 -12.81 10.35 20.64
C ALA A 412 -13.14 10.89 22.04
N SER A 413 -13.32 12.21 22.16
CA SER A 413 -13.77 12.87 23.41
C SER A 413 -15.29 12.83 23.62
N GLY A 414 -16.08 12.33 22.66
CA GLY A 414 -17.55 12.32 22.72
C GLY A 414 -18.19 13.71 22.64
N THR A 415 -17.44 14.74 22.24
CA THR A 415 -17.87 16.15 22.17
C THR A 415 -18.39 16.59 20.80
N ILE A 416 -18.30 15.76 19.75
CA ILE A 416 -18.69 16.06 18.36
C ILE A 416 -20.06 16.74 18.22
N ASP A 417 -21.05 16.34 19.02
CA ASP A 417 -22.37 16.97 19.06
C ASP A 417 -22.31 18.49 19.32
N LEU A 418 -21.36 18.96 20.13
CA LEU A 418 -21.18 20.36 20.50
C LEU A 418 -20.61 21.22 19.38
N LEU A 419 -19.88 20.62 18.44
CA LEU A 419 -19.24 21.33 17.33
C LEU A 419 -20.11 21.39 16.07
N LEU A 420 -20.93 20.36 15.82
CA LEU A 420 -21.78 20.30 14.63
C LEU A 420 -22.90 21.37 14.66
N PRO A 421 -23.09 22.15 13.57
CA PRO A 421 -24.11 23.20 13.52
C PRO A 421 -25.53 22.67 13.79
N ALA A 422 -26.33 23.42 14.55
CA ALA A 422 -27.69 23.01 14.95
C ALA A 422 -28.68 22.76 13.79
N LYS A 423 -28.34 23.11 12.54
CA LYS A 423 -29.07 22.70 11.33
C LYS A 423 -28.81 21.24 10.94
N SER A 424 -27.58 20.74 11.10
CA SER A 424 -27.18 19.35 10.82
C SER A 424 -28.00 18.35 11.65
N ARG A 425 -28.46 18.76 12.84
CA ARG A 425 -29.25 17.95 13.78
C ARG A 425 -30.70 17.66 13.34
N ARG A 426 -31.10 17.86 12.07
CA ARG A 426 -32.50 17.66 11.62
C ARG A 426 -32.69 17.11 10.18
N ARG A 427 -32.42 15.81 9.96
CA ARG A 427 -33.47 14.81 9.61
C ARG A 427 -32.90 13.42 9.27
N GLY A 428 -33.29 12.42 10.05
CA GLY A 428 -33.83 11.17 9.49
C GLY A 428 -32.87 10.13 8.89
N VAL A 429 -31.57 10.40 8.76
CA VAL A 429 -30.56 9.36 8.50
C VAL A 429 -29.50 9.46 9.60
N GLY A 430 -29.28 8.37 10.33
CA GLY A 430 -28.20 8.34 11.32
C GLY A 430 -26.85 8.14 10.64
N HIS A 431 -25.79 8.78 11.15
CA HIS A 431 -24.40 8.55 10.73
C HIS A 431 -23.96 7.11 11.06
N LYS A 432 -24.39 6.16 10.23
CA LYS A 432 -24.18 4.72 10.40
C LYS A 432 -22.78 4.25 10.03
N ALA A 433 -22.05 5.03 9.24
CA ALA A 433 -20.68 4.72 8.81
C ALA A 433 -19.73 4.43 10.00
N ALA A 434 -19.90 5.12 11.14
CA ALA A 434 -19.10 4.90 12.35
C ALA A 434 -19.70 3.90 13.35
N LYS A 435 -20.81 3.21 13.00
CA LYS A 435 -21.53 2.29 13.91
C LYS A 435 -22.05 1.00 13.24
N GLN A 436 -21.65 0.71 12.01
CA GLN A 436 -21.92 -0.58 11.35
C GLN A 436 -20.65 -1.42 11.12
N ASP A 437 -19.63 -1.23 11.96
CA ASP A 437 -18.51 -2.18 12.13
C ASP A 437 -18.96 -3.43 12.91
N LYS A 438 -19.90 -4.18 12.34
CA LYS A 438 -19.77 -5.64 12.32
C LYS A 438 -19.21 -5.97 10.94
N PRO A 439 -18.17 -6.81 10.81
CA PRO A 439 -17.67 -7.20 9.49
C PRO A 439 -18.82 -7.82 8.71
N SER A 440 -19.20 -7.15 7.62
CA SER A 440 -20.29 -7.57 6.75
C SER A 440 -19.71 -8.24 5.52
N GLU A 441 -19.34 -9.51 5.68
CA GLU A 441 -19.08 -10.45 4.58
C GLU A 441 -18.21 -9.85 3.45
N GLN A 442 -17.02 -9.38 3.82
CA GLN A 442 -15.87 -9.83 3.04
C GLN A 442 -15.76 -11.35 3.25
N VAL A 443 -15.24 -12.08 2.27
CA VAL A 443 -14.82 -13.46 2.53
C VAL A 443 -13.54 -13.36 3.34
N ASP A 444 -13.68 -13.16 4.65
CA ASP A 444 -12.58 -13.30 5.59
C ASP A 444 -12.10 -14.74 5.46
N THR A 445 -10.90 -14.94 4.95
CA THR A 445 -10.14 -16.20 5.04
C THR A 445 -9.63 -16.40 6.47
N ASP A 446 -10.49 -16.13 7.45
CA ASP A 446 -10.25 -16.25 8.88
C ASP A 446 -10.24 -17.74 9.25
N MET A 447 -9.06 -18.32 9.12
CA MET A 447 -8.66 -19.61 9.70
C MET A 447 -8.98 -19.66 11.21
N ASP A 448 -9.05 -18.48 11.87
CA ASP A 448 -9.59 -18.26 13.21
C ASP A 448 -11.00 -18.90 13.44
N THR A 449 -11.82 -19.10 12.39
CA THR A 449 -13.21 -19.58 12.54
C THR A 449 -13.38 -21.08 12.77
N GLN A 450 -12.46 -21.94 12.34
CA GLN A 450 -12.62 -23.41 12.48
C GLN A 450 -12.12 -23.97 13.81
N THR A 451 -11.23 -23.26 14.52
CA THR A 451 -10.54 -23.78 15.72
C THR A 451 -11.38 -23.86 17.01
N GLN A 452 -12.71 -23.94 16.91
CA GLN A 452 -13.62 -24.09 18.06
C GLN A 452 -13.80 -25.55 18.53
N LEU A 453 -13.40 -26.54 17.73
CA LEU A 453 -13.54 -27.97 18.07
C LEU A 453 -12.25 -28.53 18.73
N PRO A 454 -12.38 -29.38 19.77
CA PRO A 454 -11.27 -30.19 20.27
C PRO A 454 -10.70 -31.07 19.17
N ALA A 455 -9.37 -31.24 19.16
CA ALA A 455 -8.64 -31.94 18.09
C ALA A 455 -9.19 -33.34 17.77
N ALA A 456 -9.60 -34.11 18.79
CA ALA A 456 -10.21 -35.43 18.63
C ALA A 456 -11.59 -35.38 17.96
N THR A 457 -12.39 -34.34 18.20
CA THR A 457 -13.66 -34.13 17.51
C THR A 457 -13.44 -33.68 16.07
N ALA A 458 -12.55 -32.72 15.84
CA ALA A 458 -12.20 -32.23 14.49
C ALA A 458 -11.73 -33.37 13.56
N ALA A 459 -10.77 -34.20 13.99
CA ALA A 459 -10.29 -35.32 13.18
C ALA A 459 -11.38 -36.37 12.87
N LYS A 460 -12.35 -36.54 13.76
CA LYS A 460 -13.50 -37.43 13.52
C LYS A 460 -14.47 -36.85 12.48
N GLU A 461 -14.67 -35.53 12.45
CA GLU A 461 -15.49 -34.85 11.43
C GLU A 461 -14.78 -34.77 10.06
N ILE A 462 -13.44 -34.68 10.05
CA ILE A 462 -12.62 -34.86 8.85
C ILE A 462 -12.75 -36.30 8.28
N GLY A 463 -13.10 -37.28 9.12
CA GLY A 463 -13.41 -38.66 8.72
C GLY A 463 -12.50 -39.74 9.32
N PHE A 464 -11.51 -39.37 10.13
CA PHE A 464 -10.59 -40.35 10.73
C PHE A 464 -11.26 -41.19 11.82
N HIS A 465 -10.89 -42.47 11.88
CA HIS A 465 -11.23 -43.33 13.00
C HIS A 465 -10.32 -43.04 14.20
N LEU A 466 -10.92 -42.59 15.31
CA LEU A 466 -10.23 -42.41 16.58
C LEU A 466 -9.91 -43.77 17.23
N LYS A 467 -8.77 -43.85 17.92
CA LYS A 467 -8.45 -44.97 18.82
C LYS A 467 -9.50 -45.11 19.92
N SER A 468 -9.76 -46.34 20.34
CA SER A 468 -10.80 -46.67 21.33
C SER A 468 -10.57 -46.11 22.74
N THR A 469 -9.38 -45.60 23.03
CA THR A 469 -9.00 -44.92 24.27
C THR A 469 -9.25 -43.42 24.26
N THR A 470 -9.51 -42.82 23.10
CA THR A 470 -9.62 -41.37 22.91
C THR A 470 -10.96 -40.82 23.38
N ARG A 471 -10.95 -39.72 24.13
CA ARG A 471 -12.13 -38.94 24.47
C ARG A 471 -12.33 -37.81 23.45
N LEU A 472 -13.60 -37.44 23.23
CA LEU A 472 -13.95 -36.38 22.26
C LEU A 472 -13.56 -34.96 22.71
N ASP A 473 -13.27 -34.76 24.00
CA ASP A 473 -12.80 -33.49 24.56
C ASP A 473 -11.27 -33.33 24.59
N GLU A 474 -10.51 -34.31 24.07
CA GLU A 474 -9.05 -34.18 23.91
C GLU A 474 -8.68 -33.24 22.76
N SER A 475 -7.68 -32.38 23.02
CA SER A 475 -7.18 -31.35 22.11
C SER A 475 -5.65 -31.27 22.16
N LEU A 476 -5.05 -30.45 21.30
CA LEU A 476 -3.60 -30.22 21.29
C LEU A 476 -3.20 -29.22 22.40
N ASP A 477 -2.08 -29.47 23.09
CA ASP A 477 -1.41 -28.52 23.99
C ASP A 477 -0.14 -28.00 23.29
N LEU A 478 -0.18 -26.76 22.81
CA LEU A 478 0.87 -26.11 22.03
C LEU A 478 1.43 -24.85 22.69
N ASP A 479 0.77 -24.34 23.74
CA ASP A 479 1.10 -23.06 24.41
C ASP A 479 2.54 -23.02 24.91
N ARG A 480 3.06 -24.16 25.41
CA ARG A 480 4.43 -24.28 25.89
C ARG A 480 5.47 -24.04 24.78
N LEU A 481 5.20 -24.46 23.55
CA LEU A 481 6.08 -24.19 22.42
C LEU A 481 5.91 -22.74 21.94
N ALA A 482 4.66 -22.27 21.80
CA ALA A 482 4.36 -20.91 21.37
C ALA A 482 4.93 -19.83 22.31
N ALA A 483 4.99 -20.09 23.62
CA ALA A 483 5.58 -19.20 24.61
C ALA A 483 7.13 -19.19 24.63
N SER A 484 7.79 -19.96 23.76
CA SER A 484 9.26 -19.99 23.68
C SER A 484 9.80 -18.75 22.95
N PRO A 485 10.94 -18.18 23.37
CA PRO A 485 11.58 -17.11 22.62
C PRO A 485 12.00 -17.63 21.24
N ASN A 486 11.71 -16.87 20.18
CA ASN A 486 11.92 -17.27 18.79
C ASN A 486 11.21 -18.61 18.44
N ALA A 487 9.97 -18.79 18.91
CA ALA A 487 9.16 -19.98 18.59
C ALA A 487 9.01 -20.18 17.08
N SER A 488 9.33 -21.39 16.61
CA SER A 488 9.21 -21.73 15.19
C SER A 488 7.89 -22.42 14.86
N LEU A 489 7.32 -22.09 13.70
CA LEU A 489 6.17 -22.77 13.14
C LEU A 489 6.42 -24.28 13.04
N GLY A 490 7.56 -24.70 12.46
CA GLY A 490 7.83 -26.11 12.21
C GLY A 490 7.92 -27.00 13.44
N ASP A 491 8.39 -26.47 14.58
CA ASP A 491 8.41 -27.23 15.84
C ASP A 491 7.01 -27.40 16.42
N LEU A 492 6.14 -26.40 16.28
CA LEU A 492 4.74 -26.48 16.67
C LEU A 492 3.91 -27.39 15.74
N LEU A 493 4.14 -27.33 14.43
CA LEU A 493 3.49 -28.24 13.47
C LEU A 493 3.91 -29.70 13.72
N ASP A 494 5.20 -29.97 13.93
CA ASP A 494 5.70 -31.33 14.19
C ASP A 494 5.20 -31.88 15.53
N GLU A 495 5.11 -31.07 16.59
CA GLU A 495 4.45 -31.48 17.84
C GLU A 495 2.95 -31.69 17.62
N GLY A 496 2.24 -30.80 16.92
CA GLY A 496 0.80 -30.94 16.63
C GLY A 496 0.46 -32.26 15.92
N VAL A 497 1.24 -32.62 14.89
CA VAL A 497 1.17 -33.94 14.23
C VAL A 497 1.48 -35.07 15.21
N THR A 498 2.52 -34.92 16.03
CA THR A 498 2.90 -35.93 17.04
C THR A 498 1.80 -36.13 18.09
N GLN A 499 1.12 -35.07 18.54
CA GLN A 499 -0.03 -35.15 19.43
C GLN A 499 -1.22 -35.82 18.74
N TYR A 500 -1.45 -35.56 17.45
CA TYR A 500 -2.48 -36.25 16.67
C TYR A 500 -2.26 -37.77 16.59
N THR A 501 -1.02 -38.27 16.60
CA THR A 501 -0.75 -39.72 16.69
C THR A 501 -1.22 -40.35 18.00
N ARG A 502 -1.50 -39.58 19.06
CA ARG A 502 -2.11 -40.09 20.30
C ARG A 502 -3.56 -40.55 20.04
N PHE A 503 -4.28 -39.81 19.19
CA PHE A 503 -5.69 -40.05 18.87
C PHE A 503 -5.89 -40.96 17.65
N LEU A 504 -4.98 -40.89 16.67
CA LEU A 504 -5.12 -41.47 15.33
C LEU A 504 -4.09 -42.57 15.03
N GLU A 505 -4.41 -43.47 14.10
CA GLU A 505 -3.46 -44.42 13.50
C GLU A 505 -2.99 -43.93 12.13
N LEU A 506 -2.10 -42.92 12.13
CA LEU A 506 -1.50 -42.42 10.90
C LEU A 506 -0.55 -43.46 10.30
N ARG A 507 -0.98 -44.10 9.20
CA ARG A 507 -0.20 -45.10 8.44
C ARG A 507 0.83 -44.40 7.54
N PRO A 508 1.89 -45.09 7.08
CA PRO A 508 2.94 -44.46 6.30
C PRO A 508 2.49 -43.71 5.04
N LYS A 509 1.44 -44.17 4.32
CA LYS A 509 0.88 -43.39 3.19
C LYS A 509 0.34 -42.02 3.64
N ALA A 510 -0.39 -41.97 4.75
CA ALA A 510 -0.89 -40.71 5.30
C ALA A 510 0.26 -39.81 5.81
N MET A 511 1.30 -40.38 6.42
CA MET A 511 2.49 -39.61 6.84
C MET A 511 3.31 -39.07 5.65
N ARG A 512 3.41 -39.82 4.55
CA ARG A 512 4.01 -39.36 3.28
C ARG A 512 3.26 -38.17 2.70
N LEU A 513 1.94 -38.29 2.62
CA LEU A 513 1.02 -37.28 2.09
C LEU A 513 1.04 -36.01 2.96
N LEU A 514 0.97 -36.16 4.28
CA LEU A 514 1.14 -35.08 5.25
C LEU A 514 2.48 -34.34 5.03
N ASN A 515 3.58 -35.08 4.83
CA ASN A 515 4.88 -34.47 4.58
C ASN A 515 5.06 -33.89 3.16
N TRP A 516 4.16 -34.21 2.22
CA TRP A 516 4.07 -33.51 0.94
C TRP A 516 3.50 -32.09 1.14
N HIS A 517 2.47 -31.90 1.96
CA HIS A 517 1.98 -30.55 2.30
C HIS A 517 3.04 -29.73 3.07
N PHE A 518 3.76 -30.34 4.01
CA PHE A 518 4.93 -29.69 4.64
C PHE A 518 5.98 -29.28 3.58
N ALA A 519 6.34 -30.18 2.66
CA ALA A 519 7.28 -29.86 1.58
C ALA A 519 6.77 -28.72 0.66
N ASN A 520 5.45 -28.60 0.48
CA ASN A 520 4.83 -27.51 -0.28
C ASN A 520 4.91 -26.16 0.46
N LEU A 521 4.74 -26.15 1.79
CA LEU A 521 4.98 -24.97 2.62
C LEU A 521 6.47 -24.58 2.65
N GLU A 522 7.37 -25.57 2.64
CA GLU A 522 8.82 -25.36 2.52
C GLU A 522 9.24 -24.83 1.13
N TYR A 523 8.48 -25.13 0.08
CA TYR A 523 8.62 -24.53 -1.25
C TYR A 523 8.15 -23.07 -1.27
N ALA A 524 6.93 -22.80 -0.79
CA ALA A 524 6.35 -21.45 -0.75
C ALA A 524 7.29 -20.46 -0.05
N ASN A 525 7.84 -20.85 1.10
CA ASN A 525 8.77 -20.03 1.90
C ASN A 525 10.25 -20.16 1.47
N ALA A 526 10.59 -21.09 0.56
CA ALA A 526 11.97 -21.52 0.27
C ALA A 526 12.82 -21.80 1.52
N ALA A 527 12.23 -22.39 2.56
CA ALA A 527 12.90 -22.63 3.83
C ALA A 527 12.26 -23.81 4.56
N ASN A 528 13.06 -24.55 5.33
CA ASN A 528 12.54 -25.55 6.26
C ASN A 528 11.59 -24.88 7.26
N VAL A 529 10.42 -25.48 7.53
CA VAL A 529 9.40 -24.90 8.43
C VAL A 529 9.94 -24.62 9.84
N LYS A 530 10.94 -25.37 10.31
CA LYS A 530 11.65 -25.15 11.59
C LYS A 530 12.55 -23.89 11.61
N ARG A 531 12.55 -23.10 10.53
CA ARG A 531 13.22 -21.80 10.44
C ARG A 531 12.24 -20.63 10.43
N LEU A 532 10.95 -20.89 10.17
CA LEU A 532 9.90 -19.87 10.05
C LEU A 532 9.42 -19.41 11.43
N SER A 533 9.09 -18.12 11.56
CA SER A 533 8.49 -17.57 12.79
C SER A 533 7.05 -18.04 12.97
N LEU A 534 6.72 -18.63 14.12
CA LEU A 534 5.35 -19.01 14.45
C LEU A 534 4.38 -17.82 14.35
N SER A 535 4.81 -16.63 14.81
CA SER A 535 3.93 -15.47 14.94
C SER A 535 3.90 -14.56 13.71
N GLY A 536 4.65 -14.85 12.65
CA GLY A 536 4.75 -13.93 11.51
C GLY A 536 5.26 -14.50 10.19
N TRP A 537 5.32 -15.82 10.02
CA TRP A 537 5.66 -16.43 8.71
C TRP A 537 4.74 -15.97 7.57
N ASP A 538 3.50 -15.63 7.91
CA ASP A 538 2.39 -15.19 7.05
C ASP A 538 1.99 -13.72 7.30
N GLN A 539 2.93 -12.87 7.73
CA GLN A 539 2.68 -11.43 8.03
C GLN A 539 2.12 -10.62 6.84
N ASP A 540 2.27 -11.14 5.62
CA ASP A 540 1.82 -10.59 4.35
C ASP A 540 0.45 -11.13 3.91
N SER A 541 -0.15 -12.06 4.65
CA SER A 541 -1.53 -12.49 4.39
C SER A 541 -2.55 -11.37 4.64
N GLY A 542 -3.63 -11.38 3.86
CA GLY A 542 -4.51 -10.24 3.65
C GLY A 542 -3.95 -9.18 2.70
N ASN A 543 -2.94 -9.52 1.89
CA ASN A 543 -2.41 -8.72 0.76
C ASN A 543 -2.23 -9.56 -0.52
N GLU A 544 -2.77 -10.79 -0.56
CA GLU A 544 -2.77 -11.66 -1.73
C GLU A 544 -3.53 -11.00 -2.90
N PHE A 545 -3.12 -11.31 -4.14
CA PHE A 545 -3.83 -10.86 -5.33
C PHE A 545 -4.77 -11.94 -5.85
N GLU A 546 -5.94 -11.50 -6.31
CA GLU A 546 -6.99 -12.39 -6.80
C GLU A 546 -6.81 -12.78 -8.28
N GLY A 547 -7.62 -13.74 -8.72
CA GLY A 547 -7.57 -14.33 -10.06
C GLY A 547 -6.51 -15.42 -10.19
N GLU A 548 -6.52 -16.09 -11.34
CA GLU A 548 -5.66 -17.24 -11.60
C GLU A 548 -4.16 -16.89 -11.51
N HIS A 549 -3.36 -17.83 -11.03
CA HIS A 549 -1.91 -17.76 -11.15
C HIS A 549 -1.51 -17.99 -12.61
N ALA A 550 -0.52 -17.27 -13.11
CA ALA A 550 -0.13 -17.32 -14.52
C ALA A 550 1.38 -17.44 -14.74
N GLN A 551 1.79 -17.94 -15.91
CA GLN A 551 3.18 -17.99 -16.37
C GLN A 551 3.32 -17.31 -17.74
N ILE A 552 4.41 -16.58 -17.98
CA ILE A 552 4.61 -15.87 -19.27
C ILE A 552 5.18 -16.82 -20.33
N ILE A 553 4.49 -16.93 -21.47
CA ILE A 553 4.88 -17.78 -22.60
C ILE A 553 6.12 -17.19 -23.29
N GLY A 554 7.12 -18.02 -23.59
CA GLY A 554 8.42 -17.58 -24.10
C GLY A 554 9.33 -16.88 -23.07
N GLY A 555 8.92 -16.84 -21.80
CA GLY A 555 9.77 -16.53 -20.65
C GLY A 555 9.51 -15.18 -19.96
N TYR A 556 9.52 -15.20 -18.63
CA TYR A 556 9.26 -14.07 -17.73
C TYR A 556 10.33 -12.96 -17.80
N GLN A 557 11.56 -13.26 -18.27
CA GLN A 557 12.61 -12.25 -18.47
C GLN A 557 12.25 -11.21 -19.55
N GLN A 558 11.17 -11.42 -20.31
CA GLN A 558 10.57 -10.39 -21.18
C GLN A 558 10.21 -9.11 -20.42
N VAL A 559 9.68 -9.20 -19.19
CA VAL A 559 9.24 -8.02 -18.41
C VAL A 559 10.40 -7.09 -17.99
N PRO A 560 11.48 -7.56 -17.32
CA PRO A 560 12.64 -6.70 -17.07
C PRO A 560 13.32 -6.23 -18.36
N ARG A 561 13.28 -7.02 -19.45
CA ARG A 561 13.81 -6.61 -20.76
C ARG A 561 12.99 -5.49 -21.40
N ALA A 562 11.68 -5.46 -21.17
CA ALA A 562 10.82 -4.36 -21.59
C ALA A 562 11.07 -3.11 -20.72
N LEU A 563 11.06 -3.22 -19.38
CA LEU A 563 11.37 -2.10 -18.48
C LEU A 563 12.75 -1.47 -18.77
N TRP A 564 13.73 -2.25 -19.21
CA TRP A 564 15.03 -1.74 -19.66
C TRP A 564 14.95 -0.94 -20.97
N ARG A 565 14.10 -1.36 -21.92
CA ARG A 565 14.08 -0.87 -23.31
C ARG A 565 13.03 0.19 -23.61
N PHE A 566 11.86 0.15 -22.99
CA PHE A 566 10.69 0.93 -23.38
C PHE A 566 10.23 1.90 -22.28
N PRO A 567 9.81 3.14 -22.61
CA PRO A 567 9.79 3.73 -23.96
C PRO A 567 11.21 3.93 -24.55
N ASP A 568 12.12 4.50 -23.77
CA ASP A 568 13.54 4.69 -24.12
C ASP A 568 14.48 3.76 -23.33
N LYS A 569 15.61 3.38 -23.92
CA LYS A 569 16.60 2.49 -23.30
C LYS A 569 17.34 3.15 -22.12
N LEU A 570 17.35 2.52 -20.95
CA LEU A 570 18.11 2.97 -19.77
C LEU A 570 19.63 2.71 -19.90
N ASP A 571 20.46 3.56 -19.26
CA ASP A 571 21.90 3.35 -19.04
C ASP A 571 22.11 2.22 -18.01
N VAL A 572 22.04 0.97 -18.49
CA VAL A 572 22.34 -0.24 -17.72
C VAL A 572 23.69 -0.80 -18.17
N ARG A 573 24.58 -1.00 -17.20
CA ARG A 573 25.96 -1.46 -17.40
C ARG A 573 26.11 -2.83 -16.76
N THR A 574 26.12 -3.86 -17.60
CA THR A 574 26.34 -5.25 -17.19
C THR A 574 27.83 -5.54 -17.00
N ASN A 575 28.14 -6.60 -16.24
CA ASN A 575 29.50 -6.93 -15.78
C ASN A 575 30.14 -5.78 -14.98
N GLN A 576 29.34 -5.10 -14.16
CA GLN A 576 29.79 -4.04 -13.24
C GLN A 576 29.45 -4.43 -11.78
N PRO A 577 30.13 -5.44 -11.23
CA PRO A 577 29.96 -5.83 -9.84
C PRO A 577 30.52 -4.73 -8.92
N VAL A 578 29.66 -4.14 -8.09
CA VAL A 578 30.07 -3.17 -7.07
C VAL A 578 30.78 -3.90 -5.93
N SER A 579 31.91 -3.35 -5.49
CA SER A 579 32.75 -3.88 -4.40
C SER A 579 32.76 -2.98 -3.16
N GLN A 580 32.61 -1.67 -3.33
CA GLN A 580 32.66 -0.69 -2.24
C GLN A 580 31.72 0.50 -2.50
N ILE A 581 31.10 0.99 -1.42
CA ILE A 581 30.32 2.24 -1.40
C ILE A 581 30.85 3.11 -0.26
N ARG A 582 31.36 4.31 -0.59
CA ARG A 582 31.67 5.36 0.39
C ARG A 582 30.55 6.40 0.40
N TYR A 583 30.13 6.82 1.59
CA TYR A 583 29.02 7.77 1.77
C TYR A 583 29.14 8.48 3.14
N ASP A 584 28.29 9.49 3.38
CA ASP A 584 28.14 10.11 4.69
C ASP A 584 26.69 9.91 5.20
N PRO A 585 26.46 9.20 6.34
CA PRO A 585 25.12 9.08 6.92
C PRO A 585 24.61 10.38 7.55
N GLY A 586 25.49 11.35 7.83
CA GLY A 586 25.18 12.65 8.43
C GLY A 586 24.91 13.78 7.43
N ASP A 587 25.28 13.62 6.15
CA ASP A 587 24.99 14.58 5.08
C ASP A 587 24.13 13.96 3.95
N PRO A 588 22.79 14.04 4.03
CA PRO A 588 21.89 13.60 2.95
C PRO A 588 22.01 14.38 1.63
N GLY A 589 22.72 15.52 1.64
CA GLY A 589 23.06 16.31 0.45
C GLY A 589 24.47 16.04 -0.10
N GLY A 590 25.26 15.22 0.60
CA GLY A 590 26.60 14.81 0.19
C GLY A 590 26.59 13.83 -0.97
N ARG A 591 27.78 13.58 -1.55
CA ARG A 591 27.98 12.56 -2.59
C ARG A 591 28.53 11.27 -2.03
N ALA A 592 28.19 10.17 -2.70
CA ALA A 592 28.70 8.84 -2.47
C ALA A 592 29.58 8.38 -3.64
N THR A 593 30.69 7.72 -3.33
CA THR A 593 31.59 7.10 -4.30
C THR A 593 31.27 5.61 -4.40
N VAL A 594 30.79 5.15 -5.55
CA VAL A 594 30.56 3.73 -5.86
C VAL A 594 31.78 3.20 -6.62
N THR A 595 32.31 2.04 -6.21
CA THR A 595 33.48 1.40 -6.83
C THR A 595 33.14 -0.03 -7.27
N CYS A 596 33.54 -0.40 -8.48
CA CYS A 596 33.37 -1.73 -9.06
C CYS A 596 34.66 -2.59 -8.93
N GLU A 597 34.55 -3.91 -9.11
CA GLU A 597 35.71 -4.84 -9.03
C GLU A 597 36.73 -4.66 -10.17
N ASP A 598 36.33 -4.05 -11.29
CA ASP A 598 37.20 -3.68 -12.41
C ASP A 598 37.99 -2.38 -12.16
N GLY A 599 37.76 -1.70 -11.03
CA GLY A 599 38.33 -0.40 -10.71
C GLY A 599 37.53 0.80 -11.26
N THR A 600 36.38 0.58 -11.92
CA THR A 600 35.49 1.67 -12.32
C THR A 600 34.94 2.37 -11.08
N VAL A 601 35.01 3.71 -11.07
CA VAL A 601 34.51 4.57 -9.99
C VAL A 601 33.44 5.53 -10.53
N ILE A 602 32.33 5.66 -9.81
CA ILE A 602 31.24 6.58 -10.14
C ILE A 602 30.86 7.39 -8.90
N GLU A 603 30.92 8.72 -9.02
CA GLU A 603 30.36 9.66 -8.06
C GLU A 603 28.86 9.80 -8.27
N ALA A 604 28.09 9.73 -7.18
CA ALA A 604 26.63 9.78 -7.19
C ALA A 604 26.10 10.71 -6.08
N ASP A 605 25.09 11.52 -6.38
CA ASP A 605 24.40 12.34 -5.39
C ASP A 605 23.33 11.54 -4.62
N LYS A 606 22.89 10.40 -5.16
CA LYS A 606 22.00 9.40 -4.52
C LYS A 606 22.37 7.98 -4.99
N VAL A 607 22.25 6.98 -4.12
CA VAL A 607 22.49 5.57 -4.47
C VAL A 607 21.32 4.69 -4.04
N VAL A 608 20.77 3.90 -4.95
CA VAL A 608 19.73 2.89 -4.68
C VAL A 608 20.36 1.51 -4.66
N ILE A 609 20.24 0.81 -3.55
CA ILE A 609 20.78 -0.54 -3.34
C ILE A 609 19.64 -1.53 -3.54
N THR A 610 19.72 -2.35 -4.59
CA THR A 610 18.73 -3.41 -4.89
C THR A 610 19.34 -4.81 -4.97
N VAL A 611 20.49 -5.01 -4.34
CA VAL A 611 21.14 -6.33 -4.25
C VAL A 611 20.34 -7.25 -3.31
N PRO A 612 20.27 -8.56 -3.57
CA PRO A 612 19.52 -9.49 -2.72
C PRO A 612 20.01 -9.52 -1.26
N LEU A 613 19.12 -9.83 -0.32
CA LEU A 613 19.45 -9.91 1.11
C LEU A 613 20.60 -10.90 1.39
N GLY A 614 20.70 -12.01 0.66
CA GLY A 614 21.85 -12.92 0.75
C GLY A 614 23.20 -12.25 0.45
N VAL A 615 23.25 -11.30 -0.49
CA VAL A 615 24.47 -10.53 -0.82
C VAL A 615 24.83 -9.55 0.30
N LEU A 616 23.82 -8.96 0.96
CA LEU A 616 24.02 -8.12 2.15
C LEU A 616 24.51 -8.94 3.35
N LYS A 617 23.89 -10.10 3.63
CA LYS A 617 24.33 -11.05 4.65
C LYS A 617 25.77 -11.54 4.43
N GLN A 618 26.14 -11.78 3.18
CA GLN A 618 27.49 -12.21 2.80
C GLN A 618 28.54 -11.07 2.87
N GLN A 619 28.11 -9.83 3.10
CA GLN A 619 28.96 -8.62 3.16
C GLN A 619 29.84 -8.42 1.91
N SER A 620 29.38 -8.85 0.73
CA SER A 620 30.14 -8.79 -0.53
C SER A 620 30.36 -7.36 -1.06
N ILE A 621 29.69 -6.35 -0.48
CA ILE A 621 29.90 -4.93 -0.75
C ILE A 621 30.35 -4.26 0.54
N GLN A 622 31.50 -3.61 0.52
CA GLN A 622 32.01 -2.87 1.68
C GLN A 622 31.36 -1.49 1.78
N PHE A 623 30.70 -1.23 2.91
CA PHE A 623 30.14 0.07 3.26
C PHE A 623 31.13 0.85 4.12
N HIS A 624 31.43 2.09 3.71
CA HIS A 624 32.36 2.99 4.41
C HIS A 624 31.69 4.36 4.64
N PRO A 625 31.27 4.70 5.88
CA PRO A 625 31.34 3.88 7.09
C PRO A 625 30.43 2.64 7.00
N PRO A 626 30.61 1.63 7.89
CA PRO A 626 29.71 0.48 7.94
C PRO A 626 28.25 0.88 8.17
N LEU A 627 27.31 0.06 7.67
CA LEU A 627 25.88 0.24 7.94
C LEU A 627 25.60 0.27 9.46
N PRO A 628 24.65 1.08 9.94
CA PRO A 628 24.38 1.21 11.37
C PRO A 628 23.82 -0.10 11.94
N GLN A 629 24.05 -0.32 13.25
CA GLN A 629 23.72 -1.57 13.94
C GLN A 629 22.26 -2.01 13.74
N TRP A 630 21.30 -1.07 13.74
CA TRP A 630 19.88 -1.38 13.50
C TRP A 630 19.60 -1.98 12.12
N LYS A 631 20.34 -1.56 11.07
CA LYS A 631 20.21 -2.14 9.73
C LYS A 631 20.97 -3.45 9.62
N GLN A 632 22.13 -3.58 10.27
CA GLN A 632 22.85 -4.86 10.35
C GLN A 632 22.05 -5.93 11.09
N ALA A 633 21.32 -5.56 12.17
CA ALA A 633 20.45 -6.47 12.91
C ALA A 633 19.31 -7.01 12.04
N ALA A 634 18.59 -6.14 11.32
CA ALA A 634 17.54 -6.55 10.38
C ALA A 634 18.09 -7.45 9.25
N ILE A 635 19.27 -7.11 8.69
CA ILE A 635 19.97 -7.95 7.70
C ILE A 635 20.34 -9.32 8.29
N SER A 636 20.68 -9.40 9.58
CA SER A 636 21.02 -10.65 10.26
C SER A 636 19.78 -11.51 10.51
N ARG A 637 18.71 -10.93 11.08
CA ARG A 637 17.52 -11.65 11.55
C ARG A 637 16.60 -12.14 10.44
N LEU A 638 16.37 -11.34 9.39
CA LEU A 638 15.51 -11.76 8.27
C LEU A 638 16.00 -13.08 7.66
N GLY A 639 15.07 -13.98 7.36
CA GLY A 639 15.38 -15.19 6.64
C GLY A 639 15.83 -14.89 5.21
N PHE A 640 16.76 -15.68 4.70
CA PHE A 640 17.00 -15.77 3.26
C PHE A 640 17.05 -17.24 2.87
N GLY A 641 16.12 -17.62 2.02
CA GLY A 641 15.77 -18.99 1.67
C GLY A 641 16.59 -19.54 0.52
N LEU A 642 16.33 -20.82 0.24
CA LEU A 642 16.84 -21.53 -0.92
C LEU A 642 15.78 -22.48 -1.47
N LEU A 643 15.55 -22.39 -2.77
CA LEU A 643 14.80 -23.32 -3.58
C LEU A 643 15.65 -23.57 -4.83
N ASN A 644 15.80 -24.83 -5.24
CA ASN A 644 16.48 -25.15 -6.49
C ASN A 644 15.58 -25.97 -7.43
N LYS A 645 15.90 -25.93 -8.71
CA LYS A 645 15.15 -26.54 -9.81
C LYS A 645 16.05 -27.48 -10.61
N ILE A 646 15.49 -28.60 -11.06
CA ILE A 646 16.06 -29.43 -12.12
C ILE A 646 15.12 -29.36 -13.32
N VAL A 647 15.63 -28.86 -14.43
CA VAL A 647 14.92 -28.84 -15.72
C VAL A 647 15.33 -30.07 -16.52
N LEU A 648 14.33 -30.75 -17.09
CA LEU A 648 14.49 -31.94 -17.92
C LEU A 648 13.71 -31.71 -19.23
N VAL A 649 14.41 -31.67 -20.37
CA VAL A 649 13.81 -31.54 -21.70
C VAL A 649 13.77 -32.89 -22.40
N PHE A 650 12.59 -33.36 -22.80
CA PHE A 650 12.38 -34.69 -23.37
C PHE A 650 12.00 -34.64 -24.86
N ASP A 651 12.14 -35.77 -25.56
CA ASP A 651 11.74 -35.88 -26.96
C ASP A 651 10.22 -35.87 -27.17
N GLN A 652 9.48 -36.47 -26.24
CA GLN A 652 8.02 -36.56 -26.18
C GLN A 652 7.60 -36.54 -24.70
N PRO A 653 6.38 -36.08 -24.37
CA PRO A 653 5.84 -36.21 -23.02
C PRO A 653 5.50 -37.69 -22.70
N PHE A 654 5.71 -38.08 -21.45
CA PHE A 654 5.27 -39.37 -20.89
C PHE A 654 4.30 -39.20 -19.70
N TRP A 655 3.96 -37.95 -19.37
CA TRP A 655 3.09 -37.53 -18.28
C TRP A 655 1.75 -37.01 -18.83
N ASP A 656 0.78 -36.82 -17.94
CA ASP A 656 -0.51 -36.18 -18.28
C ASP A 656 -0.27 -34.71 -18.68
N VAL A 657 -0.53 -34.37 -19.96
CA VAL A 657 -0.34 -33.03 -20.51
C VAL A 657 -1.50 -32.08 -20.18
N ASP A 658 -2.65 -32.61 -19.77
CA ASP A 658 -3.81 -31.82 -19.34
C ASP A 658 -3.66 -31.28 -17.90
N ARG A 659 -2.46 -31.47 -17.31
CA ARG A 659 -2.06 -30.98 -15.98
C ARG A 659 -0.87 -30.04 -16.10
N ASP A 660 -0.91 -28.93 -15.37
CA ASP A 660 0.23 -28.01 -15.26
C ASP A 660 1.27 -28.47 -14.24
N MET A 661 0.92 -29.40 -13.35
CA MET A 661 1.79 -29.90 -12.30
C MET A 661 1.36 -31.28 -11.75
N PHE A 662 2.32 -32.06 -11.25
CA PHE A 662 2.04 -33.29 -10.50
C PHE A 662 3.02 -33.46 -9.33
N GLY A 663 2.53 -34.01 -8.22
CA GLY A 663 3.31 -34.25 -7.01
C GLY A 663 3.75 -35.71 -6.87
N LEU A 664 4.93 -35.94 -6.29
CA LEU A 664 5.38 -37.27 -5.90
C LEU A 664 5.50 -37.35 -4.38
N LEU A 665 4.83 -38.35 -3.79
CA LEU A 665 5.07 -38.70 -2.39
C LEU A 665 6.48 -39.28 -2.22
N ARG A 666 7.09 -39.01 -1.07
CA ARG A 666 8.49 -39.36 -0.79
C ARG A 666 8.59 -40.41 0.31
N GLU A 667 9.36 -41.46 0.08
CA GLU A 667 9.72 -42.43 1.13
C GLU A 667 10.64 -41.73 2.16
N PRO A 668 10.52 -42.05 3.47
CA PRO A 668 11.40 -41.48 4.47
C PRO A 668 12.82 -42.04 4.27
N ARG A 669 13.85 -41.21 4.47
CA ARG A 669 15.25 -41.66 4.30
C ARG A 669 15.76 -42.53 5.45
N CYS A 670 15.04 -42.57 6.56
CA CYS A 670 15.33 -43.36 7.75
C CYS A 670 14.05 -43.65 8.55
N GLY A 671 14.15 -44.49 9.58
CA GLY A 671 13.00 -44.80 10.45
C GLY A 671 12.03 -45.82 9.85
N SER A 672 10.75 -45.70 10.21
CA SER A 672 9.71 -46.68 9.83
C SER A 672 8.57 -46.07 8.99
N GLY A 673 8.57 -44.75 8.83
CA GLY A 673 7.54 -43.99 8.13
C GLY A 673 6.28 -43.73 8.95
N PHE A 674 6.31 -44.02 10.26
CA PHE A 674 5.20 -43.77 11.20
C PHE A 674 5.44 -42.53 12.08
N ALA A 675 6.68 -42.05 12.21
CA ALA A 675 6.99 -40.82 12.95
C ALA A 675 7.12 -39.62 11.99
N GLN A 676 6.85 -38.41 12.48
CA GLN A 676 7.00 -37.19 11.70
C GLN A 676 8.48 -36.90 11.36
N ASP A 677 9.40 -37.16 12.30
CA ASP A 677 10.83 -36.90 12.14
C ASP A 677 11.48 -37.81 11.07
N ASP A 678 10.92 -39.01 10.80
CA ASP A 678 11.36 -39.92 9.72
C ASP A 678 11.39 -39.21 8.34
N TYR A 679 10.50 -38.23 8.13
CA TYR A 679 10.34 -37.48 6.89
C TYR A 679 11.08 -36.14 6.86
N ARG A 680 11.67 -35.71 7.99
CA ARG A 680 12.40 -34.44 8.10
C ARG A 680 13.54 -34.35 7.06
N ALA A 681 14.15 -35.48 6.72
CA ALA A 681 15.21 -35.58 5.73
C ALA A 681 14.68 -35.95 4.33
N GLY A 682 14.54 -34.96 3.46
CA GLY A 682 14.36 -35.17 2.01
C GLY A 682 12.92 -35.15 1.48
N ARG A 683 11.91 -34.79 2.30
CA ARG A 683 10.51 -34.63 1.85
C ARG A 683 10.36 -33.65 0.67
N GLY A 684 11.19 -32.60 0.61
CA GLY A 684 11.21 -31.63 -0.50
C GLY A 684 12.02 -32.05 -1.73
N GLN A 685 12.53 -33.28 -1.81
CA GLN A 685 13.32 -33.76 -2.95
C GLN A 685 12.41 -34.29 -4.06
N PHE A 686 12.27 -33.55 -5.16
CA PHE A 686 11.43 -33.91 -6.31
C PHE A 686 9.95 -34.13 -5.92
N TYR A 687 9.48 -33.41 -4.89
CA TYR A 687 8.13 -33.56 -4.35
C TYR A 687 7.05 -33.02 -5.31
N LEU A 688 7.42 -32.10 -6.20
CA LEU A 688 6.56 -31.45 -7.17
C LEU A 688 7.29 -31.25 -8.49
N PHE A 689 6.59 -31.52 -9.60
CA PHE A 689 7.02 -31.30 -10.97
C PHE A 689 6.05 -30.35 -11.66
N TRP A 690 6.58 -29.35 -12.37
CA TRP A 690 5.82 -28.52 -13.29
C TRP A 690 5.91 -29.07 -14.71
N ASN A 691 4.77 -29.17 -15.39
CA ASN A 691 4.69 -29.28 -16.83
C ASN A 691 4.88 -27.89 -17.43
N CYS A 692 5.79 -27.74 -18.39
CA CYS A 692 6.09 -26.44 -19.02
C CYS A 692 5.92 -26.48 -20.55
N ILE A 693 5.07 -27.38 -21.08
CA ILE A 693 4.72 -27.42 -22.51
C ILE A 693 4.12 -26.09 -22.96
N GLU A 694 3.03 -25.63 -22.34
CA GLU A 694 2.32 -24.39 -22.71
C GLU A 694 3.19 -23.12 -22.66
N THR A 695 4.25 -23.11 -21.85
CA THR A 695 5.08 -21.91 -21.62
C THR A 695 6.42 -21.93 -22.37
N SER A 696 6.89 -23.11 -22.76
CA SER A 696 8.16 -23.30 -23.49
C SER A 696 8.01 -23.88 -24.90
N GLY A 697 6.81 -24.36 -25.26
CA GLY A 697 6.51 -25.03 -26.52
C GLY A 697 7.31 -26.32 -26.75
N LEU A 698 7.76 -26.97 -25.68
CA LEU A 698 8.58 -28.20 -25.71
C LEU A 698 8.18 -29.13 -24.56
N PRO A 699 8.40 -30.46 -24.66
CA PRO A 699 8.20 -31.40 -23.56
C PRO A 699 9.21 -31.18 -22.42
N VAL A 700 8.90 -30.25 -21.52
CA VAL A 700 9.78 -29.82 -20.42
C VAL A 700 9.12 -30.08 -19.07
N LEU A 701 9.85 -30.76 -18.18
CA LEU A 701 9.52 -30.83 -16.77
C LEU A 701 10.49 -29.97 -15.94
N ILE A 702 9.97 -29.31 -14.89
CA ILE A 702 10.79 -28.67 -13.86
C ILE A 702 10.50 -29.32 -12.50
N ALA A 703 11.43 -30.15 -12.02
CA ALA A 703 11.38 -30.77 -10.69
C ALA A 703 11.90 -29.81 -9.61
N LEU A 704 11.21 -29.73 -8.48
CA LEU A 704 11.60 -28.86 -7.36
C LEU A 704 12.46 -29.56 -6.31
N MET A 705 13.38 -28.78 -5.70
CA MET A 705 14.20 -29.14 -4.57
C MET A 705 13.98 -28.11 -3.45
N ALA A 706 13.10 -28.44 -2.51
CA ALA A 706 12.63 -27.57 -1.42
C ALA A 706 13.16 -28.02 -0.04
N GLY A 707 13.04 -27.14 0.97
CA GLY A 707 13.48 -27.40 2.34
C GLY A 707 14.98 -27.74 2.43
N ASP A 708 15.36 -28.67 3.30
CA ASP A 708 16.74 -29.14 3.44
C ASP A 708 17.31 -29.73 2.12
N SER A 709 16.44 -30.25 1.24
CA SER A 709 16.80 -30.77 -0.09
C SER A 709 17.31 -29.66 -1.03
N ALA A 710 16.85 -28.41 -0.87
CA ALA A 710 17.34 -27.28 -1.65
C ALA A 710 18.85 -27.04 -1.43
N HIS A 711 19.31 -27.25 -0.19
CA HIS A 711 20.72 -27.18 0.20
C HIS A 711 21.51 -28.40 -0.27
N GLU A 712 20.91 -29.60 -0.27
CA GLU A 712 21.53 -30.80 -0.84
C GLU A 712 21.92 -30.61 -2.33
N ALA A 713 21.05 -29.97 -3.11
CA ALA A 713 21.28 -29.69 -4.54
C ALA A 713 22.50 -28.78 -4.82
N GLU A 714 22.88 -27.90 -3.90
CA GLU A 714 24.09 -27.08 -4.04
C GLU A 714 25.38 -27.92 -3.98
N THR A 715 25.34 -29.06 -3.28
CA THR A 715 26.52 -29.88 -2.96
C THR A 715 26.70 -31.13 -3.81
N LYS A 716 25.63 -31.65 -4.42
CA LYS A 716 25.67 -32.81 -5.32
C LYS A 716 25.99 -32.43 -6.76
N SER A 717 26.49 -33.39 -7.55
CA SER A 717 26.72 -33.19 -8.99
C SER A 717 25.39 -33.17 -9.77
N ASP A 718 25.39 -32.55 -10.95
CA ASP A 718 24.23 -32.53 -11.84
C ASP A 718 23.84 -33.96 -12.27
N HIS A 719 24.83 -34.80 -12.54
CA HIS A 719 24.64 -36.20 -12.90
C HIS A 719 23.86 -36.98 -11.82
N ASP A 720 24.24 -36.83 -10.55
CA ASP A 720 23.62 -37.60 -9.47
C ASP A 720 22.22 -37.08 -9.14
N LEU A 721 22.01 -35.77 -9.27
CA LEU A 721 20.71 -35.13 -9.10
C LEU A 721 19.74 -35.52 -10.22
N VAL A 722 20.17 -35.45 -11.48
CA VAL A 722 19.38 -35.88 -12.65
C VAL A 722 19.10 -37.38 -12.59
N SER A 723 20.11 -38.21 -12.33
CA SER A 723 19.95 -39.67 -12.21
C SER A 723 18.99 -40.04 -11.08
N SER A 724 19.11 -39.39 -9.92
CA SER A 724 18.18 -39.59 -8.80
C SER A 724 16.76 -39.13 -9.13
N CYS A 725 16.59 -38.10 -9.96
CA CYS A 725 15.28 -37.59 -10.38
C CYS A 725 14.61 -38.53 -11.40
N LEU A 726 15.35 -38.95 -12.44
CA LEU A 726 14.90 -39.92 -13.42
C LEU A 726 14.55 -41.26 -12.77
N ALA A 727 15.30 -41.70 -11.76
CA ALA A 727 14.97 -42.91 -10.99
C ALA A 727 13.63 -42.82 -10.24
N GLN A 728 13.21 -41.63 -9.77
CA GLN A 728 11.86 -41.46 -9.18
C GLN A 728 10.78 -41.46 -10.25
N LEU A 729 10.99 -40.73 -11.35
CA LEU A 729 10.06 -40.73 -12.49
C LEU A 729 9.85 -42.14 -13.05
N ARG A 730 10.91 -42.94 -13.16
CA ARG A 730 10.86 -44.34 -13.61
C ARG A 730 10.18 -45.28 -12.62
N LYS A 731 10.29 -45.02 -11.32
CA LYS A 731 9.54 -45.75 -10.27
C LYS A 731 8.03 -45.49 -10.38
N VAL A 732 7.62 -44.32 -10.86
CA VAL A 732 6.22 -43.87 -10.93
C VAL A 732 5.57 -44.17 -12.28
N PHE A 733 6.20 -43.79 -13.40
CA PHE A 733 5.67 -43.92 -14.76
C PHE A 733 6.18 -45.19 -15.50
N GLY A 734 7.11 -45.93 -14.90
CA GLY A 734 7.73 -47.13 -15.47
C GLY A 734 9.04 -46.88 -16.21
N GLU A 735 10.01 -47.79 -16.06
CA GLU A 735 11.37 -47.69 -16.62
C GLU A 735 11.38 -47.48 -18.15
N SER A 736 10.49 -48.17 -18.86
CA SER A 736 10.35 -48.08 -20.33
C SER A 736 9.68 -46.80 -20.82
N SER A 737 8.96 -46.08 -19.96
CA SER A 737 8.14 -44.93 -20.32
C SER A 737 8.90 -43.61 -20.23
N VAL A 738 9.97 -43.56 -19.42
CA VAL A 738 10.72 -42.33 -19.08
C VAL A 738 12.07 -42.33 -19.80
N PRO A 739 12.16 -41.73 -21.01
CA PRO A 739 13.40 -41.66 -21.77
C PRO A 739 14.48 -40.84 -21.05
N THR A 740 15.69 -40.90 -21.56
CA THR A 740 16.77 -39.99 -21.14
C THR A 740 16.47 -38.59 -21.71
N PRO A 741 16.56 -37.50 -20.92
CA PRO A 741 16.35 -36.14 -21.41
C PRO A 741 17.45 -35.71 -22.39
N SER A 742 17.07 -34.88 -23.36
CA SER A 742 17.93 -34.28 -24.40
C SER A 742 18.73 -33.06 -23.92
N GLU A 743 18.21 -32.34 -22.92
CA GLU A 743 18.87 -31.19 -22.27
C GLU A 743 18.46 -31.18 -20.79
N THR A 744 19.42 -30.90 -19.89
CA THR A 744 19.20 -30.87 -18.44
C THR A 744 19.92 -29.70 -17.79
N ILE A 745 19.26 -29.00 -16.86
CA ILE A 745 19.81 -27.83 -16.18
C ILE A 745 19.50 -27.90 -14.68
N VAL A 746 20.49 -27.70 -13.82
CA VAL A 746 20.33 -27.64 -12.36
C VAL A 746 20.66 -26.23 -11.85
N THR A 747 19.76 -25.62 -11.08
CA THR A 747 20.03 -24.30 -10.48
C THR A 747 20.82 -24.43 -9.18
N ARG A 748 21.65 -23.42 -8.86
CA ARG A 748 22.39 -23.31 -7.60
C ARG A 748 22.40 -21.87 -7.08
N TRP A 749 21.25 -21.44 -6.55
CA TRP A 749 21.03 -20.05 -6.13
C TRP A 749 21.84 -19.60 -4.90
N ALA A 750 22.30 -20.51 -4.02
CA ALA A 750 23.20 -20.14 -2.92
C ALA A 750 24.66 -19.98 -3.37
N SER A 751 25.12 -20.84 -4.29
CA SER A 751 26.44 -20.74 -4.90
C SER A 751 26.58 -19.49 -5.77
N ASP A 752 25.49 -19.02 -6.40
CA ASP A 752 25.47 -17.78 -7.19
C ASP A 752 25.86 -16.55 -6.36
N ARG A 753 27.04 -15.99 -6.66
CA ARG A 753 27.63 -14.85 -5.96
C ARG A 753 26.79 -13.56 -5.98
N PHE A 754 25.83 -13.45 -6.91
CA PHE A 754 24.94 -12.31 -7.08
C PHE A 754 23.51 -12.61 -6.61
N ALA A 755 23.30 -13.71 -5.88
CA ALA A 755 22.02 -14.03 -5.24
C ALA A 755 22.20 -14.50 -3.79
N ARG A 756 23.05 -15.51 -3.55
CA ARG A 756 23.31 -16.13 -2.23
C ARG A 756 22.05 -16.69 -1.55
N GLY A 757 21.14 -17.25 -2.35
CA GLY A 757 19.82 -17.75 -1.96
C GLY A 757 18.72 -17.28 -2.93
N THR A 758 17.47 -17.68 -2.71
CA THR A 758 16.34 -17.35 -3.60
C THR A 758 15.59 -16.11 -3.20
N TYR A 759 14.97 -16.06 -2.02
CA TYR A 759 14.14 -14.93 -1.56
C TYR A 759 14.08 -14.86 -0.03
N SER A 760 13.63 -13.74 0.54
CA SER A 760 13.50 -13.60 1.99
C SER A 760 12.29 -14.37 2.55
N PHE A 761 12.37 -14.71 3.84
CA PHE A 761 11.26 -15.26 4.63
C PHE A 761 11.30 -14.68 6.05
N VAL A 762 10.20 -14.71 6.79
CA VAL A 762 10.21 -14.30 8.21
C VAL A 762 10.77 -15.43 9.05
N ALA A 763 12.06 -15.33 9.40
CA ALA A 763 12.71 -16.32 10.24
C ALA A 763 12.24 -16.19 11.70
N ALA A 764 12.40 -17.26 12.48
CA ALA A 764 12.00 -17.29 13.89
C ALA A 764 12.68 -16.21 14.77
N GLU A 765 13.81 -15.64 14.35
CA GLU A 765 14.48 -14.52 15.02
C GLU A 765 14.05 -13.12 14.53
N ALA A 766 13.19 -13.02 13.51
CA ALA A 766 12.85 -11.76 12.86
C ALA A 766 11.82 -10.92 13.64
N GLU A 767 12.05 -9.61 13.71
CA GLU A 767 11.09 -8.66 14.30
C GLU A 767 10.04 -8.24 13.24
N PRO A 768 8.76 -8.01 13.60
CA PRO A 768 7.70 -7.68 12.62
C PRO A 768 7.91 -6.38 11.82
N GLN A 769 8.91 -5.57 12.19
CA GLN A 769 9.30 -4.36 11.47
C GLN A 769 10.63 -4.51 10.70
N ASP A 770 11.20 -5.72 10.58
CA ASP A 770 12.53 -5.90 9.96
C ASP A 770 12.55 -5.58 8.44
N TYR A 771 11.48 -5.89 7.71
CA TYR A 771 11.33 -5.48 6.29
C TYR A 771 11.32 -3.97 6.12
N ASP A 772 10.49 -3.27 6.91
CA ASP A 772 10.38 -1.82 6.91
C ASP A 772 11.70 -1.18 7.37
N THR A 773 12.38 -1.80 8.34
CA THR A 773 13.71 -1.39 8.81
C THR A 773 14.80 -1.58 7.74
N LEU A 774 14.75 -2.66 6.95
CA LEU A 774 15.66 -2.84 5.83
C LEU A 774 15.38 -1.83 4.69
N ALA A 775 14.12 -1.47 4.46
CA ALA A 775 13.72 -0.44 3.49
C ALA A 775 14.23 0.97 3.80
N ARG A 776 14.28 1.37 5.08
CA ARG A 776 14.66 2.75 5.52
C ARG A 776 15.98 3.23 4.89
N SER A 777 15.96 4.44 4.32
CA SER A 777 17.12 5.13 3.78
C SER A 777 18.14 5.54 4.86
N LEU A 778 19.34 5.93 4.42
CA LEU A 778 20.46 6.33 5.27
C LEU A 778 21.32 7.39 4.54
N GLY A 779 21.20 8.66 4.93
CA GLY A 779 21.88 9.76 4.23
C GLY A 779 21.40 9.86 2.79
N ASN A 780 22.28 9.57 1.83
CA ASN A 780 21.99 9.50 0.40
C ASN A 780 21.84 8.06 -0.14
N LEU A 781 21.82 7.04 0.73
CA LEU A 781 21.57 5.63 0.39
C LEU A 781 20.09 5.26 0.56
N TYR A 782 19.53 4.56 -0.41
CA TYR A 782 18.14 4.08 -0.46
C TYR A 782 18.13 2.56 -0.69
N PHE A 783 17.12 1.86 -0.18
CA PHE A 783 17.05 0.39 -0.25
C PHE A 783 15.75 -0.07 -0.92
N ALA A 784 15.86 -0.97 -1.88
CA ALA A 784 14.75 -1.63 -2.57
C ALA A 784 15.07 -3.10 -2.87
N GLY A 785 14.09 -3.86 -3.37
CA GLY A 785 14.13 -5.33 -3.49
C GLY A 785 13.02 -5.98 -2.66
N GLU A 786 12.71 -7.25 -2.94
CA GLU A 786 11.63 -7.97 -2.25
C GLU A 786 11.82 -8.03 -0.71
N ALA A 787 13.06 -8.21 -0.25
CA ALA A 787 13.42 -8.10 1.17
C ALA A 787 13.21 -6.70 1.81
N THR A 788 12.59 -5.75 1.10
CA THR A 788 12.23 -4.42 1.58
C THR A 788 10.74 -4.10 1.41
N CYS A 789 9.91 -5.08 1.04
CA CYS A 789 8.46 -4.90 0.83
C CYS A 789 7.67 -5.76 1.83
N GLY A 790 7.41 -5.23 3.04
CA GLY A 790 6.84 -6.04 4.13
C GLY A 790 5.43 -6.59 3.89
N SER A 791 4.66 -6.00 2.95
CA SER A 791 3.33 -6.46 2.54
C SER A 791 3.34 -7.41 1.33
N HIS A 792 4.46 -7.51 0.61
CA HIS A 792 4.64 -8.39 -0.54
C HIS A 792 6.11 -8.88 -0.59
N PRO A 793 6.58 -9.61 0.44
CA PRO A 793 7.94 -10.16 0.47
C PRO A 793 8.12 -11.23 -0.61
N ALA A 794 9.36 -11.65 -0.86
CA ALA A 794 9.75 -12.70 -1.82
C ALA A 794 9.37 -12.53 -3.32
N THR A 795 8.38 -11.70 -3.68
CA THR A 795 7.76 -11.71 -5.01
C THR A 795 8.37 -10.74 -6.02
N VAL A 796 8.05 -10.98 -7.30
CA VAL A 796 8.41 -10.08 -8.41
C VAL A 796 7.68 -8.73 -8.31
N HIS A 797 6.40 -8.73 -7.96
CA HIS A 797 5.62 -7.50 -7.80
C HIS A 797 6.09 -6.68 -6.58
N GLY A 798 6.47 -7.33 -5.46
CA GLY A 798 6.99 -6.65 -4.28
C GLY A 798 8.36 -6.02 -4.53
N ALA A 799 9.23 -6.72 -5.26
CA ALA A 799 10.45 -6.12 -5.80
C ALA A 799 10.14 -4.88 -6.65
N TYR A 800 9.17 -4.94 -7.58
CA TYR A 800 8.80 -3.78 -8.41
C TYR A 800 8.23 -2.61 -7.58
N LEU A 801 7.29 -2.87 -6.66
CA LEU A 801 6.69 -1.87 -5.76
C LEU A 801 7.75 -1.17 -4.89
N SER A 802 8.71 -1.92 -4.34
CA SER A 802 9.82 -1.33 -3.58
C SER A 802 10.72 -0.41 -4.43
N GLY A 803 10.83 -0.68 -5.74
CA GLY A 803 11.52 0.19 -6.69
C GLY A 803 10.77 1.51 -6.94
N LEU A 804 9.43 1.46 -7.05
CA LEU A 804 8.59 2.66 -7.12
C LEU A 804 8.67 3.48 -5.84
N ARG A 805 8.63 2.85 -4.66
CA ARG A 805 8.84 3.53 -3.37
C ARG A 805 10.19 4.25 -3.34
N ALA A 806 11.30 3.56 -3.63
CA ALA A 806 12.63 4.18 -3.62
C ALA A 806 12.76 5.33 -4.65
N ALA A 807 12.03 5.28 -5.76
CA ALA A 807 11.92 6.40 -6.70
C ALA A 807 11.16 7.58 -6.08
N SER A 808 10.05 7.35 -5.37
CA SER A 808 9.30 8.36 -4.61
C SER A 808 10.15 9.00 -3.50
N ASP A 809 10.84 8.19 -2.69
CA ASP A 809 11.73 8.64 -1.60
C ASP A 809 12.84 9.58 -2.12
N ILE A 810 13.41 9.25 -3.29
CA ILE A 810 14.39 10.08 -3.96
C ILE A 810 13.75 11.34 -4.53
N LEU A 811 12.61 11.23 -5.22
CA LEU A 811 11.89 12.33 -5.82
C LEU A 811 11.51 13.39 -4.78
N GLU A 812 11.08 12.97 -3.59
CA GLU A 812 10.83 13.87 -2.45
C GLU A 812 12.12 14.50 -1.92
N SER A 813 13.23 13.78 -1.87
CA SER A 813 14.52 14.36 -1.47
C SER A 813 15.10 15.39 -2.46
N ILE A 814 14.58 15.45 -3.69
CA ILE A 814 15.05 16.34 -4.78
C ILE A 814 14.06 17.49 -5.05
N ILE A 815 12.76 17.23 -4.98
CA ILE A 815 11.69 18.22 -5.25
C ILE A 815 11.15 18.83 -3.95
N GLY A 816 11.23 18.11 -2.83
CA GLY A 816 10.58 18.45 -1.56
C GLY A 816 9.18 17.84 -1.40
N PRO A 817 8.58 17.94 -0.20
CA PRO A 817 7.26 17.39 0.10
C PRO A 817 6.14 18.09 -0.70
N ILE A 818 5.01 17.39 -0.87
CA ILE A 818 3.84 17.90 -1.61
C ILE A 818 3.28 19.13 -0.87
N SER A 819 3.49 20.31 -1.44
CA SER A 819 3.24 21.59 -0.78
C SER A 819 1.79 22.05 -0.96
N LEU A 820 0.94 21.70 0.00
CA LEU A 820 -0.49 22.05 0.02
C LEU A 820 -0.73 23.57 0.21
N PRO A 821 -1.69 24.19 -0.51
CA PRO A 821 -2.12 25.55 -0.25
C PRO A 821 -2.92 25.67 1.06
N ASN A 822 -2.86 26.84 1.71
CA ASN A 822 -3.58 27.14 2.97
C ASN A 822 -5.11 26.90 2.92
N ARG A 823 -5.69 26.85 1.72
CA ARG A 823 -7.08 26.44 1.47
C ARG A 823 -7.11 25.51 0.26
N LEU A 824 -7.49 24.25 0.48
CA LEU A 824 -7.67 23.25 -0.57
C LEU A 824 -9.01 23.37 -1.31
N VAL A 825 -9.96 24.09 -0.72
CA VAL A 825 -11.32 24.28 -1.25
C VAL A 825 -11.57 25.78 -1.38
N VAL A 826 -12.09 26.21 -2.53
CA VAL A 826 -12.45 27.62 -2.76
C VAL A 826 -13.91 27.83 -2.35
N GLU A 827 -14.14 28.73 -1.38
CA GLU A 827 -15.50 29.17 -1.03
C GLU A 827 -16.20 29.77 -2.26
N THR A 828 -17.28 29.16 -2.72
CA THR A 828 -18.14 29.72 -3.76
C THR A 828 -18.76 31.02 -3.24
N LYS A 829 -18.48 32.15 -3.90
CA LYS A 829 -18.95 33.48 -3.48
C LYS A 829 -20.49 33.55 -3.46
N SER A 830 -21.08 33.32 -2.29
CA SER A 830 -22.46 33.73 -2.01
C SER A 830 -22.56 35.24 -2.17
N SER A 831 -23.39 35.71 -3.11
CA SER A 831 -23.67 37.13 -3.32
C SER A 831 -24.64 37.66 -2.26
N ASN A 832 -24.26 37.56 -0.98
CA ASN A 832 -24.69 38.33 0.19
C ASN A 832 -24.12 37.70 1.48
N GLY A 833 -23.47 38.50 2.33
CA GLY A 833 -22.99 38.10 3.65
C GLY A 833 -21.64 38.73 4.02
N ASN A 834 -21.57 39.40 5.17
CA ASN A 834 -20.34 40.05 5.63
C ASN A 834 -19.29 39.00 6.03
N SER A 835 -18.09 39.08 5.46
CA SER A 835 -16.91 38.37 5.97
C SER A 835 -16.46 38.96 7.31
N VAL A 836 -16.31 38.12 8.34
CA VAL A 836 -15.59 38.48 9.56
C VAL A 836 -14.10 38.25 9.33
N ASP A 837 -13.28 39.25 9.63
CA ASP A 837 -11.82 39.15 9.51
C ASP A 837 -11.23 38.30 10.64
N LEU A 838 -10.37 37.35 10.28
CA LEU A 838 -9.67 36.43 11.19
C LEU A 838 -8.14 36.56 11.08
N SER A 839 -7.63 37.61 10.43
CA SER A 839 -6.18 37.85 10.27
C SER A 839 -5.46 38.22 11.58
N ALA A 840 -6.19 38.55 12.65
CA ALA A 840 -5.64 38.90 13.95
C ALA A 840 -5.55 37.68 14.91
N VAL A 841 -4.58 36.79 14.70
CA VAL A 841 -3.78 36.06 15.75
C VAL A 841 -2.79 35.08 15.08
N VAL A 842 -1.55 35.54 14.90
CA VAL A 842 -0.31 34.79 14.56
C VAL A 842 0.79 35.72 15.09
N THR A 843 1.68 35.44 16.06
CA THR A 843 2.45 34.25 16.52
C THR A 843 3.00 34.57 17.94
N PRO A 844 3.81 33.74 18.65
CA PRO A 844 4.44 32.49 18.25
C PRO A 844 4.15 31.25 19.13
N VAL A 845 4.62 30.11 18.64
CA VAL A 845 4.49 28.78 19.27
C VAL A 845 5.57 28.54 20.32
N THR A 846 5.16 28.00 21.48
CA THR A 846 5.94 26.99 22.20
C THR A 846 5.05 25.78 22.46
N ALA A 847 5.53 24.57 22.14
CA ALA A 847 4.72 23.37 21.97
C ALA A 847 4.26 22.71 23.30
N PRO A 848 3.15 21.93 23.30
CA PRO A 848 2.52 21.40 24.52
C PRO A 848 3.06 20.03 24.94
N LYS A 849 2.63 19.56 26.13
CA LYS A 849 2.63 18.13 26.50
C LYS A 849 1.20 17.60 26.59
N ARG A 850 0.97 16.39 26.06
CA ARG A 850 -0.35 15.73 25.97
C ARG A 850 -0.72 14.96 27.25
N LYS A 851 -1.97 15.13 27.69
CA LYS A 851 -2.94 14.14 28.19
C LYS A 851 -4.24 14.91 28.51
N GLY A 852 -5.44 14.35 28.40
CA GLY A 852 -5.80 12.95 28.16
C GLY A 852 -6.80 12.49 29.21
N ASP A 853 -8.04 12.98 29.12
CA ASP A 853 -9.11 12.71 30.06
C ASP A 853 -9.78 11.33 29.87
N PRO A 854 -10.42 10.79 30.91
CA PRO A 854 -11.64 10.02 30.80
C PRO A 854 -12.85 10.84 31.29
N VAL A 855 -14.00 10.81 30.61
CA VAL A 855 -15.22 11.56 31.00
C VAL A 855 -16.46 10.65 31.08
N ILE A 856 -17.06 10.54 32.27
CA ILE A 856 -18.40 9.97 32.52
C ILE A 856 -18.96 10.57 33.84
N PRO A 857 -20.27 10.87 33.97
CA PRO A 857 -21.07 11.71 33.09
C PRO A 857 -21.69 12.93 33.84
N ALA A 858 -22.07 13.95 33.07
CA ALA A 858 -23.13 14.95 33.32
C ALA A 858 -23.49 15.39 34.76
N GLY A 859 -23.25 16.67 35.08
CA GLY A 859 -24.09 17.43 36.02
C GLY A 859 -23.35 18.39 36.96
N THR A 860 -23.97 19.55 37.23
CA THR A 860 -23.83 20.37 38.45
C THR A 860 -22.57 20.14 39.32
N PHE A 861 -21.40 20.60 38.86
CA PHE A 861 -20.12 20.52 39.59
C PHE A 861 -19.82 19.16 40.26
N THR A 862 -20.08 18.07 39.55
CA THR A 862 -19.51 16.77 39.94
C THR A 862 -17.98 16.81 39.89
N ARG A 863 -17.33 16.07 40.81
CA ARG A 863 -15.87 15.95 40.91
C ARG A 863 -15.24 15.61 39.54
N PRO A 864 -14.02 16.11 39.23
CA PRO A 864 -13.32 15.73 38.01
C PRO A 864 -13.21 14.21 37.91
N VAL A 865 -13.50 13.69 36.72
CA VAL A 865 -13.56 12.27 36.45
C VAL A 865 -12.14 11.70 36.47
N LYS A 866 -11.94 10.65 37.24
CA LYS A 866 -10.61 10.16 37.63
C LYS A 866 -10.19 8.93 36.82
N GLU A 867 -9.00 8.97 36.22
CA GLU A 867 -8.15 7.76 36.21
C GLU A 867 -7.99 7.26 37.67
N PRO A 868 -7.93 5.95 37.95
CA PRO A 868 -8.04 5.37 39.30
C PRO A 868 -6.84 5.70 40.21
N THR A 869 -6.84 6.92 40.71
CA THR A 869 -5.86 7.52 41.64
C THR A 869 -6.45 7.57 43.04
N SER A 870 -5.60 7.44 44.07
CA SER A 870 -6.00 7.22 45.47
C SER A 870 -7.06 8.21 45.98
N SER A 871 -7.95 7.74 46.86
CA SER A 871 -9.03 8.53 47.47
C SER A 871 -8.54 9.86 48.04
N LEU A 872 -7.35 9.84 48.66
CA LEU A 872 -6.62 10.97 49.23
C LEU A 872 -6.54 12.19 48.30
N GLN A 873 -6.21 12.01 47.01
CA GLN A 873 -6.14 13.11 46.02
C GLN A 873 -7.49 13.82 45.86
N GLN A 874 -8.58 13.05 45.82
CA GLN A 874 -9.93 13.56 45.55
C GLN A 874 -10.46 14.45 46.68
N ASP A 875 -10.05 14.15 47.91
CA ASP A 875 -10.43 14.88 49.11
C ASP A 875 -9.54 16.11 49.33
N TRP A 876 -8.28 16.07 48.88
CA TRP A 876 -7.41 17.25 48.78
C TRP A 876 -7.98 18.27 47.77
N ASP A 877 -8.38 17.79 46.59
CA ASP A 877 -9.02 18.63 45.56
C ASP A 877 -10.28 19.32 46.11
N ALA A 878 -11.09 18.60 46.90
CA ALA A 878 -12.28 19.17 47.53
C ALA A 878 -11.93 20.28 48.55
N ALA A 879 -11.02 19.99 49.49
CA ALA A 879 -10.58 20.97 50.49
C ALA A 879 -9.94 22.23 49.87
N MET A 880 -9.24 22.07 48.74
CA MET A 880 -8.69 23.18 47.96
C MET A 880 -9.80 24.09 47.41
N TRP A 881 -10.82 23.51 46.78
CA TRP A 881 -11.91 24.28 46.16
C TRP A 881 -12.82 24.94 47.20
N ASP A 882 -13.12 24.28 48.33
CA ASP A 882 -13.86 24.88 49.44
C ASP A 882 -13.13 26.12 50.01
N TYR A 883 -11.80 26.08 50.14
CA TYR A 883 -11.00 27.23 50.55
C TYR A 883 -11.06 28.38 49.53
N ILE A 884 -10.91 28.06 48.23
CA ILE A 884 -10.98 29.04 47.14
C ILE A 884 -12.35 29.74 47.12
N TYR A 885 -13.46 28.98 47.14
CA TYR A 885 -14.80 29.56 47.14
C TYR A 885 -15.09 30.35 48.43
N GLY A 886 -14.53 29.93 49.58
CA GLY A 886 -14.61 30.69 50.83
C GLY A 886 -13.84 32.02 50.80
N ALA A 887 -12.74 32.11 50.04
CA ALA A 887 -11.88 33.29 49.99
C ALA A 887 -12.29 34.34 48.93
N ILE A 888 -12.76 33.90 47.75
CA ILE A 888 -13.08 34.81 46.62
C ILE A 888 -14.51 34.65 46.07
N GLY A 889 -15.33 33.78 46.66
CA GLY A 889 -16.69 33.52 46.20
C GLY A 889 -16.77 32.79 44.87
N PHE A 890 -17.99 32.61 44.35
CA PHE A 890 -18.23 31.98 43.06
C PHE A 890 -17.95 32.93 41.88
N ALA A 891 -17.54 32.36 40.75
CA ALA A 891 -17.29 33.09 39.51
C ALA A 891 -18.54 33.89 39.05
N PRO A 892 -18.37 35.07 38.42
CA PRO A 892 -19.48 35.95 38.07
C PRO A 892 -20.42 35.32 37.01
N PRO A 893 -21.76 35.39 37.20
CA PRO A 893 -22.71 34.79 36.25
C PRO A 893 -22.79 35.56 34.93
N GLN A 894 -22.98 34.83 33.83
CA GLN A 894 -23.04 35.42 32.48
C GLN A 894 -24.29 36.30 32.28
N PRO A 895 -24.17 37.52 31.70
CA PRO A 895 -25.30 38.38 31.43
C PRO A 895 -26.25 37.80 30.36
N SER A 896 -27.56 38.03 30.56
CA SER A 896 -28.61 37.52 29.68
C SER A 896 -28.77 38.34 28.39
N LYS A 897 -28.81 37.65 27.24
CA LYS A 897 -28.87 38.31 25.92
C LYS A 897 -30.26 38.88 25.62
N SER A 898 -30.33 40.18 25.32
CA SER A 898 -31.58 40.91 25.03
C SER A 898 -31.85 41.15 23.53
N GLY A 899 -31.30 40.29 22.67
CA GLY A 899 -31.29 40.45 21.21
C GLY A 899 -32.67 40.59 20.58
N THR A 900 -33.03 41.81 20.18
CA THR A 900 -34.35 42.15 19.62
C THR A 900 -34.21 42.71 18.21
N ASN A 901 -34.70 41.96 17.22
CA ASN A 901 -34.72 42.35 15.79
C ASN A 901 -35.61 43.59 15.54
N PRO A 902 -35.28 44.51 14.60
CA PRO A 902 -36.07 45.72 14.36
C PRO A 902 -37.54 45.42 13.99
N PHE A 903 -37.78 44.36 13.23
CA PHE A 903 -39.13 43.92 12.90
C PHE A 903 -39.88 43.39 14.12
N LEU A 904 -39.21 42.85 15.15
CA LEU A 904 -39.87 42.43 16.40
C LEU A 904 -40.27 43.63 17.27
N LEU A 905 -39.50 44.74 17.24
CA LEU A 905 -39.91 46.00 17.87
C LEU A 905 -41.14 46.58 17.16
N TYR A 906 -41.10 46.69 15.83
CA TYR A 906 -42.23 47.13 15.01
C TYR A 906 -43.46 46.22 15.20
N GLN A 907 -43.28 44.91 15.15
CA GLN A 907 -44.35 43.93 15.37
C GLN A 907 -44.97 44.14 16.76
N LYS A 908 -44.18 44.38 17.81
CA LYS A 908 -44.69 44.58 19.18
C LYS A 908 -45.56 45.83 19.31
N GLU A 909 -45.17 46.93 18.66
CA GLU A 909 -45.95 48.18 18.67
C GLU A 909 -47.22 48.09 17.82
N HIS A 910 -47.13 47.56 16.58
CA HIS A 910 -48.22 47.58 15.61
C HIS A 910 -49.14 46.34 15.65
N TRP A 911 -48.86 45.35 16.52
CA TRP A 911 -49.61 44.09 16.62
C TRP A 911 -51.12 44.26 16.72
N ASN A 912 -51.56 45.11 17.66
CA ASN A 912 -52.97 45.26 18.00
C ASN A 912 -53.74 45.97 16.88
N ALA A 913 -53.20 47.08 16.35
CA ALA A 913 -53.81 47.82 15.25
C ALA A 913 -53.92 46.97 13.97
N CYS A 914 -52.87 46.22 13.61
CA CYS A 914 -52.93 45.33 12.45
C CYS A 914 -53.91 44.16 12.68
N LYS A 915 -53.97 43.60 13.90
CA LYS A 915 -54.95 42.57 14.27
C LYS A 915 -56.38 43.07 14.13
N GLU A 916 -56.70 44.25 14.66
CA GLU A 916 -58.05 44.83 14.54
C GLU A 916 -58.43 45.13 13.09
N ARG A 917 -57.46 45.56 12.26
CA ARG A 917 -57.64 45.75 10.82
C ARG A 917 -57.94 44.42 10.10
N CYS A 918 -57.24 43.34 10.46
CA CYS A 918 -57.48 42.00 9.91
C CYS A 918 -58.80 41.38 10.41
N ASP A 919 -59.14 41.53 11.69
CA ASP A 919 -60.44 41.14 12.26
C ASP A 919 -61.59 41.87 11.55
N SER A 920 -61.45 43.18 11.34
CA SER A 920 -62.47 44.01 10.66
C SER A 920 -62.65 43.63 9.19
N LYS A 921 -61.56 43.38 8.45
CA LYS A 921 -61.59 42.83 7.08
C LYS A 921 -62.37 41.50 6.97
N LYS A 922 -62.53 40.74 8.06
CA LYS A 922 -63.29 39.47 8.09
C LYS A 922 -64.74 39.62 8.56
N ARG A 923 -65.19 40.81 8.98
CA ARG A 923 -66.55 41.04 9.52
C ARG A 923 -67.55 41.54 8.48
N THR A 924 -67.12 41.84 7.24
CA THR A 924 -67.99 42.28 6.14
C THR A 924 -67.65 41.58 4.81
N PRO A 925 -68.64 41.23 3.96
CA PRO A 925 -70.06 40.97 4.22
C PRO A 925 -70.38 39.47 4.03
N ALA A 926 -69.95 38.63 4.97
CA ALA A 926 -70.09 37.16 4.88
C ALA A 926 -70.56 36.50 6.21
N GLY A 927 -71.62 37.04 6.82
CA GLY A 927 -72.48 36.32 7.78
C GLY A 927 -71.89 35.89 9.14
N LYS A 928 -70.62 36.16 9.46
CA LYS A 928 -69.97 35.70 10.71
C LYS A 928 -69.56 36.85 11.62
N VAL A 929 -70.51 37.30 12.44
CA VAL A 929 -70.39 38.45 13.37
C VAL A 929 -69.19 38.35 14.33
N ASN A 930 -68.74 37.14 14.68
CA ASN A 930 -67.63 36.90 15.62
C ASN A 930 -66.32 36.41 14.95
N ALA A 931 -66.13 36.65 13.64
CA ALA A 931 -64.88 36.32 12.97
C ALA A 931 -63.67 37.09 13.53
N LYS A 932 -62.53 36.39 13.65
CA LYS A 932 -61.21 36.91 14.04
C LYS A 932 -60.14 36.34 13.10
N ALA A 933 -59.07 37.09 12.87
CA ALA A 933 -57.95 36.68 12.04
C ALA A 933 -57.02 35.70 12.78
N GLY A 934 -56.42 34.78 12.02
CA GLY A 934 -55.40 33.86 12.52
C GLY A 934 -54.11 34.61 12.86
N ARG A 935 -53.36 34.10 13.85
CA ARG A 935 -52.10 34.73 14.32
C ARG A 935 -51.11 34.95 13.17
N ASP A 936 -51.11 34.05 12.19
CA ASP A 936 -50.20 34.09 11.05
C ASP A 936 -50.69 34.99 9.90
N GLU A 937 -51.99 35.23 9.76
CA GLU A 937 -52.52 36.26 8.87
C GLU A 937 -52.10 37.67 9.33
N VAL A 938 -52.17 37.91 10.64
CA VAL A 938 -51.70 39.18 11.25
C VAL A 938 -50.19 39.33 11.08
N ARG A 939 -49.40 38.26 11.22
CA ARG A 939 -47.96 38.26 10.91
C ARG A 939 -47.67 38.57 9.44
N MET A 940 -48.42 37.99 8.50
CA MET A 940 -48.25 38.24 7.07
C MET A 940 -48.57 39.69 6.68
N GLU A 941 -49.65 40.27 7.21
CA GLU A 941 -50.01 41.67 6.96
C GLU A 941 -49.01 42.64 7.62
N LEU A 942 -48.54 42.36 8.85
CA LEU A 942 -47.44 43.14 9.47
C LEU A 942 -46.13 43.04 8.68
N GLY A 943 -45.80 41.85 8.16
CA GLY A 943 -44.64 41.66 7.29
C GLY A 943 -44.77 42.37 5.95
N ARG A 944 -45.99 42.53 5.42
CA ARG A 944 -46.28 43.39 4.25
C ARG A 944 -46.13 44.87 4.61
N MET A 945 -46.72 45.31 5.72
CA MET A 945 -46.64 46.71 6.17
C MET A 945 -45.18 47.14 6.40
N TRP A 946 -44.39 46.34 7.11
CA TRP A 946 -42.96 46.59 7.34
C TRP A 946 -42.13 46.70 6.04
N LYS A 947 -42.47 45.91 5.02
CA LYS A 947 -41.83 45.99 3.69
C LYS A 947 -42.22 47.24 2.89
N LEU A 948 -43.37 47.84 3.18
CA LEU A 948 -43.90 49.02 2.48
C LEU A 948 -43.50 50.35 3.12
N LEU A 949 -43.01 50.34 4.36
CA LEU A 949 -42.40 51.52 4.98
C LEU A 949 -41.19 52.00 4.15
N SER A 950 -40.98 53.31 4.12
CA SER A 950 -39.70 53.92 3.73
C SER A 950 -38.57 53.51 4.69
N ASP A 951 -37.32 53.76 4.34
CA ASP A 951 -36.20 53.47 5.25
C ASP A 951 -36.08 54.51 6.38
N GLU A 952 -36.60 55.73 6.17
CA GLU A 952 -36.78 56.77 7.19
C GLU A 952 -37.75 56.30 8.29
N GLU A 953 -38.87 55.66 7.94
CA GLU A 953 -39.82 55.08 8.90
C GLU A 953 -39.26 53.83 9.61
N LYS A 954 -38.32 53.09 9.00
CA LYS A 954 -37.63 51.95 9.65
C LYS A 954 -36.52 52.39 10.60
N ALA A 955 -35.88 53.52 10.34
CA ALA A 955 -34.73 54.04 11.10
C ALA A 955 -34.88 53.99 12.64
N PRO A 956 -35.98 54.45 13.28
CA PRO A 956 -36.10 54.41 14.75
C PRO A 956 -36.11 52.99 15.34
N TYR A 957 -36.55 51.99 14.58
CA TYR A 957 -36.52 50.58 15.00
C TYR A 957 -35.13 49.96 14.83
N VAL A 958 -34.43 50.30 13.75
CA VAL A 958 -33.04 49.87 13.51
C VAL A 958 -32.11 50.47 14.57
N GLU A 959 -32.29 51.76 14.88
CA GLU A 959 -31.44 52.46 15.85
C GLU A 959 -31.63 51.92 17.28
N ARG A 960 -32.87 51.71 17.74
CA ARG A 960 -33.13 51.04 19.03
C ARG A 960 -32.50 49.64 19.10
N THR A 961 -32.56 48.86 18.02
CA THR A 961 -31.88 47.55 17.97
C THR A 961 -30.36 47.70 18.06
N ARG A 962 -29.76 48.73 17.44
CA ARG A 962 -28.33 49.04 17.55
C ARG A 962 -27.95 49.33 19.01
N THR A 963 -28.61 50.28 19.67
CA THR A 963 -28.35 50.62 21.08
C THR A 963 -28.49 49.40 22.02
N HIS A 964 -29.49 48.54 21.78
CA HIS A 964 -29.66 47.29 22.54
C HIS A 964 -28.54 46.27 22.30
N LYS A 965 -27.98 46.20 21.09
CA LYS A 965 -26.85 45.32 20.77
C LYS A 965 -25.58 45.83 21.43
N ASP A 966 -25.29 47.12 21.28
CA ASP A 966 -24.05 47.73 21.77
C ASP A 966 -23.96 47.57 23.30
N ALA A 967 -25.04 47.90 24.03
CA ALA A 967 -25.12 47.69 25.49
C ALA A 967 -25.03 46.21 25.94
N ASN A 968 -25.48 45.26 25.10
CA ASN A 968 -25.32 43.82 25.35
C ASN A 968 -23.86 43.38 25.18
N ASP A 969 -23.19 43.90 24.15
CA ASP A 969 -21.81 43.55 23.84
C ASP A 969 -20.85 44.16 24.89
N ASP A 970 -21.12 45.39 25.35
CA ASP A 970 -20.46 46.01 26.51
C ASP A 970 -20.62 45.17 27.79
N ALA A 971 -21.83 44.71 28.10
CA ALA A 971 -22.08 43.86 29.26
C ALA A 971 -21.32 42.52 29.18
N ILE A 972 -21.19 41.93 27.98
CA ILE A 972 -20.38 40.72 27.76
C ILE A 972 -18.88 41.01 27.90
N MET A 973 -18.39 42.18 27.48
CA MET A 973 -16.98 42.57 27.68
C MET A 973 -16.67 42.78 29.17
N ALA A 974 -17.55 43.45 29.92
CA ALA A 974 -17.42 43.62 31.37
C ALA A 974 -17.42 42.27 32.11
N TRP A 975 -18.31 41.35 31.74
CA TRP A 975 -18.34 40.00 32.31
C TRP A 975 -17.05 39.20 32.02
N LYS A 976 -16.54 39.24 30.78
CA LYS A 976 -15.27 38.58 30.43
C LYS A 976 -14.10 39.10 31.26
N ALA A 977 -14.00 40.42 31.46
CA ALA A 977 -12.97 41.01 32.31
C ALA A 977 -13.08 40.55 33.77
N ALA A 978 -14.30 40.44 34.30
CA ALA A 978 -14.55 39.95 35.65
C ALA A 978 -14.19 38.45 35.82
N CYS A 979 -14.42 37.61 34.81
CA CYS A 979 -13.96 36.21 34.81
C CYS A 979 -12.42 36.12 34.87
N VAL A 980 -11.71 36.87 34.02
CA VAL A 980 -10.23 36.83 33.97
C VAL A 980 -9.60 37.27 35.30
N GLU A 981 -10.16 38.28 35.97
CA GLU A 981 -9.70 38.69 37.31
C GLU A 981 -10.05 37.63 38.37
N TRP A 982 -11.21 36.97 38.30
CA TRP A 982 -11.57 35.88 39.21
C TRP A 982 -10.63 34.66 39.05
N ASP A 983 -10.38 34.22 37.81
CA ASP A 983 -9.46 33.12 37.49
C ASP A 983 -8.03 33.42 37.97
N LYS A 984 -7.54 34.65 37.76
CA LYS A 984 -6.24 35.09 38.28
C LYS A 984 -6.19 34.97 39.81
N ARG A 985 -7.23 35.45 40.50
CA ARG A 985 -7.34 35.41 41.96
C ARG A 985 -7.45 33.98 42.51
N THR A 986 -8.08 33.07 41.77
CA THR A 986 -8.11 31.63 42.09
C THR A 986 -6.70 31.05 42.20
N TRP A 987 -5.79 31.38 41.27
CA TRP A 987 -4.41 30.91 41.32
C TRP A 987 -3.60 31.54 42.48
N GLU A 988 -3.80 32.83 42.74
CA GLU A 988 -3.18 33.53 43.88
C GLU A 988 -3.57 32.88 45.23
N VAL A 989 -4.87 32.65 45.44
CA VAL A 989 -5.40 31.99 46.66
C VAL A 989 -4.96 30.52 46.76
N LYS A 990 -4.90 29.80 45.65
CA LYS A 990 -4.45 28.40 45.62
C LYS A 990 -2.99 28.26 46.02
N ASP A 991 -2.12 29.14 45.51
CA ASP A 991 -0.70 29.18 45.86
C ASP A 991 -0.51 29.56 47.34
N GLU A 992 -1.30 30.50 47.87
CA GLU A 992 -1.30 30.81 49.31
C GLU A 992 -1.73 29.59 50.16
N TRP A 993 -2.82 28.90 49.79
CA TRP A 993 -3.31 27.72 50.50
C TRP A 993 -2.27 26.59 50.53
N ILE A 994 -1.59 26.35 49.41
CA ILE A 994 -0.48 25.38 49.32
C ILE A 994 0.67 25.81 50.25
N LYS A 995 1.06 27.09 50.25
CA LYS A 995 2.10 27.66 51.12
C LYS A 995 1.76 27.64 52.62
N GLN A 996 0.48 27.59 52.99
CA GLN A 996 0.03 27.34 54.37
C GLN A 996 0.24 25.87 54.81
N GLY A 997 1.02 25.08 54.07
CA GLY A 997 1.32 23.68 54.35
C GLY A 997 0.26 22.70 53.85
N ASN A 998 -0.48 23.07 52.80
CA ASN A 998 -1.46 22.19 52.15
C ASN A 998 -0.96 21.71 50.78
N ALA A 999 0.36 21.70 50.56
CA ALA A 999 0.95 20.89 49.48
C ALA A 999 0.47 19.43 49.59
N PHE A 1000 0.19 18.78 48.46
CA PHE A 1000 -0.49 17.47 48.47
C PHE A 1000 0.21 16.43 49.34
N GLU A 1001 1.53 16.31 49.24
CA GLU A 1001 2.34 15.38 50.02
C GLU A 1001 2.27 15.67 51.53
N GLU A 1002 2.33 16.94 51.94
CA GLU A 1002 2.19 17.33 53.36
C GLU A 1002 0.78 17.05 53.89
N TRP A 1003 -0.25 17.39 53.11
CA TRP A 1003 -1.65 17.18 53.47
C TRP A 1003 -1.96 15.67 53.59
N VAL A 1004 -1.42 14.85 52.68
CA VAL A 1004 -1.47 13.40 52.76
C VAL A 1004 -0.69 12.87 53.97
N SER A 1005 0.51 13.39 54.26
CA SER A 1005 1.28 12.95 55.41
C SER A 1005 0.59 13.30 56.74
N LYS A 1006 -0.04 14.49 56.83
CA LYS A 1006 -0.88 14.91 57.96
C LYS A 1006 -2.11 14.01 58.15
N ARG A 1007 -2.65 13.45 57.05
CA ARG A 1007 -3.82 12.55 57.07
C ARG A 1007 -3.49 11.08 57.29
N ASN A 1008 -2.35 10.61 56.77
CA ASN A 1008 -1.92 9.21 56.84
C ASN A 1008 -1.07 8.88 58.09
N GLY A 1009 -0.56 9.88 58.81
CA GLY A 1009 0.10 9.70 60.11
C GLY A 1009 -0.82 9.19 61.26
N GLY A 1010 -2.04 8.77 60.94
CA GLY A 1010 -3.11 8.36 61.87
C GLY A 1010 -2.97 6.96 62.50
N GLY A 1011 -1.75 6.49 62.73
CA GLY A 1011 -1.44 5.28 63.50
C GLY A 1011 -1.36 3.96 62.70
N VAL A 1012 -0.81 2.87 63.25
CA VAL A 1012 -0.22 2.68 64.60
C VAL A 1012 0.96 1.70 64.49
N ASP A 1013 2.02 1.94 65.27
CA ASP A 1013 2.83 0.83 65.83
C ASP A 1013 2.81 0.91 67.37
N CYS A 1014 2.90 -0.23 68.04
CA CYS A 1014 2.39 -0.42 69.41
C CYS A 1014 3.49 -0.29 70.48
N GLY A 1015 3.75 0.96 70.92
CA GLY A 1015 4.94 1.34 71.69
C GLY A 1015 4.79 1.67 73.20
N THR A 1016 3.84 1.08 73.92
CA THR A 1016 3.70 1.15 75.42
C THR A 1016 3.19 2.45 76.08
N LEU A 1017 2.55 2.26 77.26
CA LEU A 1017 2.28 3.21 78.37
C LEU A 1017 1.12 4.25 78.28
N GLN A 1018 0.05 3.91 79.01
CA GLN A 1018 -0.74 4.78 79.91
C GLN A 1018 -1.63 5.92 79.37
N GLY A 1019 -2.86 5.54 79.00
CA GLY A 1019 -4.05 5.92 79.78
C GLY A 1019 -4.77 7.27 79.51
N GLY A 1020 -6.06 7.20 79.14
CA GLY A 1020 -6.93 8.38 79.05
C GLY A 1020 -8.33 8.07 78.53
N LYS A 1021 -9.35 8.15 79.39
CA LYS A 1021 -10.75 7.78 79.11
C LYS A 1021 -11.38 8.58 77.95
N ARG A 1022 -12.18 7.88 77.12
CA ARG A 1022 -13.42 8.29 76.43
C ARG A 1022 -13.82 9.78 76.49
N TYR A 1023 -14.30 10.33 75.37
CA TYR A 1023 -15.72 10.70 75.23
C TYR A 1023 -16.21 10.63 73.77
N ARG A 1024 -17.53 10.70 73.58
CA ARG A 1024 -18.25 10.57 72.30
C ARG A 1024 -18.72 11.93 71.76
N ALA A 1025 -19.10 11.89 70.47
CA ALA A 1025 -20.16 12.64 69.79
C ALA A 1025 -19.71 13.82 68.92
N ALA A 1026 -19.88 13.62 67.61
CA ALA A 1026 -20.00 14.64 66.58
C ALA A 1026 -21.24 14.32 65.73
N LEU A 1027 -21.81 15.35 65.11
CA LEU A 1027 -22.69 15.26 63.94
C LEU A 1027 -21.84 15.29 62.66
#